data_AF-A0AAN8XEI6-F1
#
_entry.id   AF-A0AAN8XEI6-F1
#
_cell.length_a   1.000
_cell.length_b   1.000
_cell.length_c   1.000
_cell.angle_alpha   90.00
_cell.angle_beta   90.00
_cell.angle_gamma   90.00
#
_symmetry.space_group_name_H-M   'P 1'
#
loop_
_entity.id
_entity.type
_entity.pdbx_description
1 polymer ?
#
loop_
_entity_poly.entity_id
_entity_poly.type
_entity_poly.pdbx_seq_one_letter_code
_entity_poly.pdbx_strand_id
1 'polypeptide(L)'
;MDFRRSFGTSFYPSDQNNSLYAPQSSDGPESVKYRFQLESPYNWQMPTCVKPDEDDDQSGATFSGANDYGNIVTDAELYVMKEAIGDNSKLHCVMKMPSLLPGGILVSSNTFNILMADVSGSMHEYWEDVETHWNKYVAPNLIGEMRIFTFDSTIRFRRSTPELEGSDFSQGGTELTGALQVIVSQVYTCKQKNVNVFFVTDGSHNGCSIPPLDVIKKMEEPSGKVCSVFVLGCGNYFPVKYSIDIRSRLHNGSANIPSLFWAKTSNEVEEQMKDIGSRVSGDSSVFMKLDVIGAPLPGLETKDTFHLGEYVYLTQEPEIYREINIFFSGNRAKMQLQPKEVDVITMQEIFRQWNSVIIQQKYKNAHIPSDILPLMERLFSTLMNAPKIKEGWTLAERLREKKSKGEEMEIRSLFNSIKYILTNEKFDNEIELAKSILSSTVTRSKYEVKTLQLKGHTDKEYERDIQEFQKIYEAHKDHIKNLEVAPEDVCVITKNSTVTDLQDESFPELMVKNKFEFLKAFTISGIPVFAPTRDSVTLNPWSFSVQRILKSPYVIMSQVAMETLAQESTDTKNKEVQVQQGNDSTNFNAVVPVFPPSVAKIMQPIVKTRLYAMCVTFATLKNPHMIDGNIHMAALGVTWVRCIFENPTTPRPEHIRIRMENIDATAALYMDRPGYVTYVKFLMEHTEQALMTESIMTADKNPVKCETLIKPMFFLNLIQKSENKCNTPKVAEIVRFILLEYIGRCLSHYKSEKGKDTPFTDFFAVSLDDQEKKKQWVQKYVEEAKETMSKETSASPQDGLLSSFYTLEKAKKAAVLIATEEVERNTRDLIADTPLKVNAEKIKQLRNVTSAGDVSWNTMEVFAREIGLGEDMIVKLFSEESITEYTVHALCYRSSRERLQKQMTNYDDCKTVIKKKVEDENLKIVSKELFDALIESIENIWLEEYLDVHSEVVEPMTRQQIVTLAQARGIDVTKESFEQVYKKYRPHVGLVGNACQTKACPYFLVPSKNYNQHASVERLKGRHPFMHSLHKISYESKDKDVEHIIKYIVSANMPDNQLGEAEVQNWTSDIRKLKNIYQEQAASKSGNS
;
A
#
# COMPACT_ATOMS: atom_id res chain seq x y z
N MET A 1 -11.96 16.75 -20.17
CA MET A 1 -10.89 16.16 -21.00
C MET A 1 -10.90 14.67 -20.75
N ASP A 2 -11.23 13.92 -21.79
CA ASP A 2 -11.69 12.54 -21.72
C ASP A 2 -10.57 11.52 -21.49
N PHE A 3 -10.78 10.66 -20.49
CA PHE A 3 -10.03 9.45 -20.21
C PHE A 3 -10.66 8.27 -20.97
N ARG A 4 -9.89 7.57 -21.82
CA ARG A 4 -10.24 6.21 -22.26
C ARG A 4 -9.04 5.28 -22.12
N ARG A 5 -9.29 4.19 -21.37
CA ARG A 5 -8.49 2.98 -21.21
C ARG A 5 -8.43 2.20 -22.53
N SER A 6 -7.35 1.47 -22.74
CA SER A 6 -7.35 0.25 -23.56
C SER A 6 -6.30 -0.74 -23.02
N PHE A 7 -6.81 -1.78 -22.37
CA PHE A 7 -6.15 -3.08 -22.21
C PHE A 7 -6.37 -3.88 -23.51
N GLY A 8 -5.36 -4.64 -23.94
CA GLY A 8 -5.48 -5.59 -25.05
C GLY A 8 -4.41 -6.65 -24.96
N THR A 9 -4.79 -7.84 -24.50
CA THR A 9 -4.06 -9.10 -24.62
C THR A 9 -4.60 -9.86 -25.84
N SER A 10 -3.72 -10.40 -26.70
CA SER A 10 -4.03 -11.62 -27.47
C SER A 10 -2.76 -12.31 -27.97
N PHE A 11 -2.90 -13.63 -28.05
CA PHE A 11 -1.90 -14.68 -28.20
C PHE A 11 -1.58 -15.07 -29.66
N TYR A 12 -0.44 -15.78 -29.77
CA TYR A 12 0.10 -16.68 -30.82
C TYR A 12 0.74 -16.14 -32.12
N PRO A 13 1.97 -16.62 -32.45
CA PRO A 13 2.67 -16.30 -33.68
C PRO A 13 2.44 -17.36 -34.77
N SER A 14 2.56 -16.92 -36.02
CA SER A 14 2.57 -17.74 -37.24
C SER A 14 3.99 -18.07 -37.68
N ASP A 15 4.16 -19.29 -38.17
CA ASP A 15 5.38 -19.89 -38.71
C ASP A 15 5.96 -19.23 -39.98
N GLN A 16 7.22 -19.63 -40.24
CA GLN A 16 7.87 -19.98 -41.51
C GLN A 16 9.01 -19.11 -42.08
N ASN A 17 10.06 -19.86 -42.49
CA ASN A 17 11.25 -19.56 -43.31
C ASN A 17 12.42 -18.84 -42.59
N ASN A 18 13.71 -19.20 -42.76
CA ASN A 18 14.40 -19.95 -43.81
C ASN A 18 15.67 -20.66 -43.28
N SER A 19 16.05 -21.72 -44.02
CA SER A 19 17.23 -22.58 -43.88
C SER A 19 18.59 -21.91 -44.10
N LEU A 20 19.63 -22.48 -43.47
CA LEU A 20 20.89 -23.02 -44.07
C LEU A 20 22.07 -22.77 -43.14
N TYR A 21 22.66 -23.85 -42.60
CA TYR A 21 24.10 -24.13 -42.64
C TYR A 21 24.33 -25.51 -42.01
N ALA A 22 24.73 -26.47 -42.85
CA ALA A 22 25.37 -27.70 -42.40
C ALA A 22 26.86 -27.41 -42.14
N PRO A 23 27.51 -28.17 -41.25
CA PRO A 23 28.58 -29.01 -41.78
C PRO A 23 28.62 -30.43 -41.18
N GLN A 24 28.83 -31.35 -42.10
CA GLN A 24 29.68 -32.55 -42.08
C GLN A 24 29.94 -33.31 -40.77
N SER A 25 29.48 -34.57 -40.82
CA SER A 25 29.83 -35.71 -39.99
C SER A 25 31.30 -36.09 -40.07
N SER A 26 31.88 -36.44 -38.92
CA SER A 26 33.04 -37.33 -38.80
C SER A 26 32.67 -38.50 -37.90
N ASP A 27 32.96 -39.71 -38.38
CA ASP A 27 32.71 -41.00 -37.74
C ASP A 27 33.31 -41.14 -36.34
N GLY A 28 32.59 -41.83 -35.45
CA GLY A 28 33.02 -42.29 -34.13
C GLY A 28 32.11 -43.43 -33.62
N PRO A 29 32.63 -44.41 -32.86
CA PRO A 29 32.18 -45.80 -32.89
C PRO A 29 30.91 -46.09 -32.08
N GLU A 30 30.27 -47.19 -32.45
CA GLU A 30 29.05 -47.78 -31.90
C GLU A 30 28.96 -47.71 -30.36
N SER A 31 27.98 -46.94 -29.86
CA SER A 31 27.49 -47.07 -28.48
C SER A 31 26.54 -48.27 -28.41
N VAL A 32 26.97 -49.32 -27.72
CA VAL A 32 26.15 -50.48 -27.40
C VAL A 32 24.99 -50.01 -26.50
N LYS A 33 23.80 -49.85 -27.08
CA LYS A 33 22.55 -49.61 -26.33
C LYS A 33 22.19 -50.87 -25.54
N TYR A 34 22.59 -50.93 -24.27
CA TYR A 34 21.95 -51.82 -23.31
C TYR A 34 20.53 -51.30 -23.03
N ARG A 35 19.56 -51.80 -23.80
CA ARG A 35 18.14 -51.61 -23.51
C ARG A 35 17.80 -52.59 -22.39
N PHE A 36 17.75 -52.12 -21.14
CA PHE A 36 17.16 -52.90 -20.05
C PHE A 36 15.71 -53.24 -20.47
N GLN A 37 15.44 -54.51 -20.75
CA GLN A 37 14.07 -55.02 -20.85
C GLN A 37 13.51 -55.02 -19.42
N LEU A 38 13.02 -53.88 -18.96
CA LEU A 38 12.07 -53.86 -17.86
C LEU A 38 10.85 -54.66 -18.36
N GLU A 39 10.44 -55.67 -17.59
CA GLU A 39 9.12 -56.28 -17.77
C GLU A 39 8.06 -55.17 -17.85
N SER A 40 6.97 -55.42 -18.60
CA SER A 40 5.87 -54.46 -18.76
C SER A 40 5.63 -53.69 -17.45
N PRO A 41 5.65 -52.35 -17.46
CA PRO A 41 5.66 -51.56 -16.22
C PRO A 41 4.43 -51.84 -15.34
N TYR A 42 3.37 -52.41 -15.92
CA TYR A 42 2.15 -52.86 -15.23
C TYR A 42 2.34 -54.04 -14.25
N ASN A 43 3.43 -54.82 -14.35
CA ASN A 43 3.67 -56.01 -13.53
C ASN A 43 4.94 -55.91 -12.66
N TRP A 44 5.47 -54.72 -12.42
CA TRP A 44 6.67 -54.57 -11.59
C TRP A 44 6.44 -55.07 -10.14
N GLN A 45 7.21 -56.09 -9.75
CA GLN A 45 7.30 -56.62 -8.39
C GLN A 45 8.59 -56.14 -7.72
N MET A 46 8.53 -55.90 -6.41
CA MET A 46 9.71 -55.48 -5.65
C MET A 46 10.73 -56.63 -5.63
N PRO A 47 12.01 -56.37 -5.96
CA PRO A 47 13.05 -57.39 -5.87
C PRO A 47 13.22 -57.87 -4.43
N THR A 48 13.53 -59.15 -4.24
CA THR A 48 13.90 -59.68 -2.92
C THR A 48 15.23 -59.07 -2.49
N CYS A 49 15.30 -58.58 -1.24
CA CYS A 49 16.52 -57.96 -0.73
C CYS A 49 17.62 -59.01 -0.59
N VAL A 50 18.73 -58.81 -1.30
CA VAL A 50 19.94 -59.63 -1.19
C VAL A 50 20.59 -59.32 0.15
N LYS A 51 20.87 -60.36 0.95
CA LYS A 51 21.60 -60.21 2.21
C LYS A 51 23.00 -59.65 1.93
N PRO A 52 23.51 -58.74 2.79
CA PRO A 52 24.88 -58.26 2.65
C PRO A 52 25.89 -59.41 2.68
N ASP A 53 27.02 -59.29 1.98
CA ASP A 53 28.09 -60.29 2.08
C ASP A 53 28.57 -60.38 3.55
N GLU A 54 28.48 -61.57 4.17
CA GLU A 54 28.72 -61.80 5.60
C GLU A 54 30.22 -61.82 5.99
N ASP A 55 31.13 -61.60 5.04
CA ASP A 55 32.57 -61.87 5.20
C ASP A 55 33.33 -60.88 6.10
N ASP A 56 32.74 -59.75 6.50
CA ASP A 56 33.32 -58.83 7.49
C ASP A 56 32.74 -58.97 8.92
N ASP A 57 31.60 -59.66 9.09
CA ASP A 57 30.88 -59.77 10.38
C ASP A 57 30.97 -61.18 11.00
N GLN A 58 31.71 -62.14 10.41
CA GLN A 58 32.02 -63.45 11.04
C GLN A 58 33.02 -63.37 12.22
N SER A 59 32.93 -62.32 13.03
CA SER A 59 33.26 -62.43 14.46
C SER A 59 31.99 -62.67 15.25
N GLY A 60 31.37 -63.83 15.02
CA GLY A 60 30.52 -64.51 16.02
C GLY A 60 31.33 -64.97 17.23
N ALA A 61 32.26 -64.13 17.71
CA ALA A 61 32.89 -64.30 18.98
C ALA A 61 31.86 -63.89 20.03
N THR A 62 31.56 -64.80 20.95
CA THR A 62 31.33 -64.37 22.33
C THR A 62 32.25 -63.19 22.63
N PHE A 63 31.72 -62.08 23.15
CA PHE A 63 32.40 -60.82 23.51
C PHE A 63 33.51 -60.99 24.58
N SER A 64 34.27 -62.09 24.55
CA SER A 64 35.36 -62.47 25.45
C SER A 64 36.74 -62.05 24.93
N GLY A 65 36.82 -61.30 23.82
CA GLY A 65 38.10 -60.89 23.20
C GLY A 65 38.08 -59.52 22.52
N ALA A 66 37.20 -58.59 22.93
CA ALA A 66 37.24 -57.21 22.43
C ALA A 66 38.52 -56.51 22.92
N ASN A 67 39.23 -55.82 22.03
CA ASN A 67 40.27 -54.89 22.45
C ASN A 67 39.59 -53.77 23.26
N ASP A 68 39.91 -53.67 24.55
CA ASP A 68 39.44 -52.62 25.43
C ASP A 68 40.38 -51.42 25.28
N TYR A 69 39.90 -50.36 24.63
CA TYR A 69 40.64 -49.12 24.44
C TYR A 69 40.67 -48.25 25.72
N GLY A 70 40.02 -48.70 26.80
CA GLY A 70 39.93 -47.95 28.05
C GLY A 70 39.14 -46.65 27.87
N ASN A 71 39.54 -45.60 28.57
CA ASN A 71 38.93 -44.28 28.45
C ASN A 71 39.40 -43.60 27.16
N ILE A 72 38.44 -43.21 26.32
CA ILE A 72 38.68 -42.48 25.08
C ILE A 72 38.23 -41.04 25.22
N VAL A 73 38.96 -40.12 24.57
CA VAL A 73 38.53 -38.72 24.42
C VAL A 73 37.73 -38.64 23.12
N THR A 74 36.45 -38.29 23.26
CA THR A 74 35.52 -38.09 22.14
C THR A 74 34.90 -36.70 22.23
N ASP A 75 34.33 -36.23 21.12
CA ASP A 75 33.52 -35.01 21.06
C ASP A 75 32.04 -35.25 21.41
N ALA A 76 31.69 -36.43 21.94
CA ALA A 76 30.36 -36.70 22.47
C ALA A 76 30.05 -35.84 23.69
N GLU A 77 28.79 -35.46 23.80
CA GLU A 77 28.34 -34.45 24.75
C GLU A 77 27.02 -34.84 25.39
N LEU A 78 26.91 -34.73 26.71
CA LEU A 78 25.69 -34.98 27.47
C LEU A 78 25.02 -33.66 27.85
N TYR A 79 23.83 -33.44 27.32
CA TYR A 79 23.02 -32.26 27.57
C TYR A 79 21.89 -32.54 28.54
N VAL A 80 21.68 -31.59 29.45
CA VAL A 80 20.56 -31.60 30.41
C VAL A 80 19.63 -30.44 30.07
N MET A 81 18.35 -30.76 29.93
CA MET A 81 17.28 -29.80 29.67
C MET A 81 16.32 -29.80 30.84
N LYS A 82 15.94 -28.61 31.31
CA LYS A 82 15.01 -28.43 32.43
C LYS A 82 13.61 -28.19 31.89
N GLU A 83 12.65 -28.98 32.34
CA GLU A 83 11.22 -28.77 32.13
C GLU A 83 10.61 -28.23 33.43
N ALA A 84 10.04 -27.03 33.40
CA ALA A 84 9.27 -26.50 34.53
C ALA A 84 7.88 -27.16 34.60
N ILE A 85 7.57 -27.83 35.71
CA ILE A 85 6.27 -28.47 35.98
C ILE A 85 5.74 -27.95 37.32
N GLY A 86 4.99 -26.85 37.30
CA GLY A 86 4.55 -26.16 38.53
C GLY A 86 5.76 -25.64 39.32
N ASP A 87 5.83 -25.96 40.61
CA ASP A 87 6.96 -25.62 41.49
C ASP A 87 8.14 -26.60 41.37
N ASN A 88 7.98 -27.71 40.64
CA ASN A 88 9.02 -28.72 40.45
C ASN A 88 9.69 -28.58 39.07
N SER A 89 10.93 -29.04 38.94
CA SER A 89 11.59 -29.19 37.64
C SER A 89 11.87 -30.66 37.35
N LYS A 90 11.61 -31.08 36.11
CA LYS A 90 11.98 -32.39 35.59
C LYS A 90 13.20 -32.24 34.68
N LEU A 91 14.18 -33.12 34.83
CA LEU A 91 15.37 -33.14 34.00
C LEU A 91 15.17 -34.10 32.82
N HIS A 92 15.58 -33.67 31.65
CA HIS A 92 15.63 -34.46 30.43
C HIS A 92 17.08 -34.56 29.96
N CYS A 93 17.50 -35.76 29.56
CA CYS A 93 18.86 -36.02 29.13
C CYS A 93 18.90 -36.29 27.63
N VAL A 94 19.79 -35.60 26.93
CA VAL A 94 20.06 -35.83 25.51
C VAL A 94 21.56 -35.96 25.32
N MET A 95 22.01 -37.04 24.69
CA MET A 95 23.41 -37.25 24.37
C MET A 95 23.64 -37.03 22.89
N LYS A 96 24.62 -36.20 22.53
CA LYS A 96 25.14 -36.11 21.15
C LYS A 96 26.17 -37.21 20.95
N MET A 97 25.91 -38.11 20.01
CA MET A 97 26.86 -39.14 19.59
C MET A 97 28.14 -38.47 19.04
N PRO A 98 29.32 -39.10 19.18
CA PRO A 98 30.57 -38.58 18.61
C PRO A 98 30.41 -38.31 17.11
N SER A 99 31.09 -37.29 16.58
CA SER A 99 31.12 -37.05 15.13
C SER A 99 32.09 -37.96 14.39
N LEU A 100 33.07 -38.55 15.10
CA LEU A 100 34.12 -39.40 14.56
C LEU A 100 34.32 -40.66 15.41
N LEU A 101 34.79 -41.73 14.79
CA LEU A 101 35.18 -42.94 15.52
C LEU A 101 36.45 -42.72 16.35
N PRO A 102 36.53 -43.30 17.56
CA PRO A 102 37.74 -43.27 18.37
C PRO A 102 38.91 -43.95 17.66
N GLY A 103 40.06 -43.26 17.56
CA GLY A 103 41.30 -43.81 17.00
C GLY A 103 41.46 -43.71 15.47
N GLY A 104 40.57 -43.01 14.76
CA GLY A 104 40.71 -42.77 13.32
C GLY A 104 40.58 -44.03 12.45
N ILE A 105 39.85 -45.03 12.94
CA ILE A 105 39.59 -46.28 12.22
C ILE A 105 38.78 -45.94 10.96
N LEU A 106 39.42 -46.06 9.79
CA LEU A 106 38.79 -45.91 8.48
C LEU A 106 37.74 -47.00 8.30
N VAL A 107 36.51 -46.60 8.01
CA VAL A 107 35.42 -47.53 7.75
C VAL A 107 35.57 -48.13 6.36
N SER A 108 35.29 -49.43 6.29
CA SER A 108 35.53 -50.32 5.15
C SER A 108 34.93 -49.84 3.83
N SER A 109 35.50 -50.31 2.71
CA SER A 109 35.03 -50.17 1.32
C SER A 109 33.64 -50.77 1.01
N ASN A 110 32.88 -51.19 2.03
CA ASN A 110 31.58 -51.85 1.92
C ASN A 110 30.41 -50.85 1.76
N THR A 111 30.57 -49.91 0.82
CA THR A 111 29.58 -48.87 0.51
C THR A 111 29.22 -48.93 -0.97
N PHE A 112 27.91 -48.84 -1.27
CA PHE A 112 27.37 -48.71 -2.61
C PHE A 112 26.71 -47.34 -2.77
N ASN A 113 27.13 -46.59 -3.78
CA ASN A 113 26.62 -45.26 -4.08
C ASN A 113 25.87 -45.32 -5.41
N ILE A 114 24.67 -44.74 -5.45
CA ILE A 114 23.88 -44.60 -6.67
C ILE A 114 23.46 -43.15 -6.85
N LEU A 115 23.82 -42.58 -8.00
CA LEU A 115 23.28 -41.30 -8.46
C LEU A 115 22.25 -41.56 -9.55
N MET A 116 21.07 -40.99 -9.38
CA MET A 116 20.02 -40.94 -10.38
C MET A 116 19.74 -39.46 -10.69
N ALA A 117 20.27 -38.98 -11.81
CA ALA A 117 20.23 -37.57 -12.21
C ALA A 117 19.24 -37.34 -13.37
N ASP A 118 18.36 -36.37 -13.19
CA ASP A 118 17.46 -35.89 -14.23
C ASP A 118 18.25 -35.11 -15.30
N VAL A 119 18.09 -35.51 -16.56
CA VAL A 119 18.70 -34.85 -17.72
C VAL A 119 17.63 -34.44 -18.75
N SER A 120 16.39 -34.26 -18.28
CA SER A 120 15.26 -33.78 -19.07
C SER A 120 15.47 -32.35 -19.58
N GLY A 121 14.66 -31.94 -20.56
CA GLY A 121 14.76 -30.61 -21.14
C GLY A 121 14.59 -29.46 -20.14
N SER A 122 13.80 -29.65 -19.07
CA SER A 122 13.61 -28.64 -18.02
C SER A 122 14.89 -28.39 -17.20
N MET A 123 15.74 -29.41 -17.05
CA MET A 123 17.00 -29.30 -16.31
C MET A 123 18.03 -28.38 -16.96
N HIS A 124 17.76 -27.84 -18.16
CA HIS A 124 18.70 -26.97 -18.87
C HIS A 124 19.21 -25.79 -18.02
N GLU A 125 18.34 -25.18 -17.21
CA GLU A 125 18.70 -24.03 -16.38
C GLU A 125 19.55 -24.39 -15.14
N TYR A 126 19.61 -25.67 -14.76
CA TYR A 126 20.27 -26.14 -13.54
C TYR A 126 21.42 -27.10 -13.79
N TRP A 127 21.48 -27.75 -14.96
CA TRP A 127 22.39 -28.87 -15.22
C TRP A 127 23.87 -28.50 -15.05
N GLU A 128 24.29 -27.35 -15.60
CA GLU A 128 25.68 -26.87 -15.49
C GLU A 128 26.11 -26.69 -14.03
N ASP A 129 25.23 -26.12 -13.20
CA ASP A 129 25.47 -25.92 -11.77
C ASP A 129 25.43 -27.26 -11.02
N VAL A 130 24.52 -28.18 -11.37
CA VAL A 130 24.45 -29.53 -10.79
C VAL A 130 25.73 -30.30 -11.07
N GLU A 131 26.19 -30.36 -12.32
CA GLU A 131 27.43 -31.02 -12.72
C GLU A 131 28.64 -30.42 -11.99
N THR A 132 28.78 -29.10 -12.08
CA THR A 132 29.93 -28.37 -11.51
C THR A 132 30.01 -28.56 -10.01
N HIS A 133 28.90 -28.38 -9.29
CA HIS A 133 28.89 -28.43 -7.83
C HIS A 133 28.85 -29.85 -7.28
N TRP A 134 28.27 -30.82 -7.99
CA TRP A 134 28.40 -32.24 -7.66
C TRP A 134 29.86 -32.68 -7.70
N ASN A 135 30.55 -32.42 -8.81
CA ASN A 135 31.94 -32.80 -9.01
C ASN A 135 32.88 -32.09 -8.01
N LYS A 136 32.53 -30.87 -7.60
CA LYS A 136 33.33 -30.09 -6.64
C LYS A 136 33.12 -30.51 -5.18
N TYR A 137 31.89 -30.81 -4.77
CA TYR A 137 31.55 -30.95 -3.35
C TYR A 137 31.09 -32.34 -2.92
N VAL A 138 30.49 -33.14 -3.82
CA VAL A 138 29.94 -34.46 -3.45
C VAL A 138 30.85 -35.59 -3.94
N ALA A 139 31.18 -35.61 -5.23
CA ALA A 139 31.98 -36.66 -5.85
C ALA A 139 33.32 -36.96 -5.13
N PRO A 140 34.08 -35.95 -4.64
CA PRO A 140 35.35 -36.21 -3.96
C PRO A 140 35.21 -36.94 -2.62
N ASN A 141 34.00 -36.97 -2.06
CA ASN A 141 33.70 -37.55 -0.74
C ASN A 141 33.09 -38.96 -0.84
N LEU A 142 32.86 -39.49 -2.04
CA LEU A 142 32.26 -40.81 -2.24
C LEU A 142 33.33 -41.91 -2.15
N ILE A 143 33.06 -42.91 -1.31
CA ILE A 143 33.91 -44.10 -1.12
C ILE A 143 33.07 -45.34 -1.43
N GLY A 144 33.68 -46.34 -2.08
CA GLY A 144 33.06 -47.63 -2.41
C GLY A 144 32.64 -47.78 -3.88
N GLU A 145 31.73 -48.72 -4.15
CA GLU A 145 31.17 -48.89 -5.50
C GLU A 145 30.27 -47.71 -5.85
N MET A 146 30.31 -47.24 -7.10
CA MET A 146 29.47 -46.16 -7.60
C MET A 146 28.76 -46.58 -8.89
N ARG A 147 27.50 -46.14 -9.05
CA ARG A 147 26.76 -46.23 -10.31
C ARG A 147 26.02 -44.93 -10.59
N ILE A 148 26.33 -44.31 -11.72
CA ILE A 148 25.61 -43.14 -12.24
C ILE A 148 24.59 -43.58 -13.28
N PHE A 149 23.34 -43.23 -13.02
CA PHE A 149 22.24 -43.32 -13.95
C PHE A 149 21.72 -41.92 -14.24
N THR A 150 21.35 -41.70 -15.50
CA THR A 150 20.65 -40.50 -15.92
C THR A 150 19.29 -40.89 -16.44
N PHE A 151 18.27 -40.06 -16.23
CA PHE A 151 16.96 -40.31 -16.79
C PHE A 151 16.43 -39.09 -17.54
N ASP A 152 15.91 -39.36 -18.74
CA ASP A 152 15.08 -38.47 -19.52
C ASP A 152 13.74 -39.17 -19.83
N SER A 153 13.33 -39.25 -21.10
CA SER A 153 12.30 -40.21 -21.54
C SER A 153 12.71 -41.68 -21.37
N THR A 154 14.00 -41.93 -21.09
CA THR A 154 14.62 -43.24 -20.91
C THR A 154 15.63 -43.20 -19.77
N ILE A 155 15.81 -44.31 -19.06
CA ILE A 155 16.88 -44.42 -18.05
C ILE A 155 18.11 -45.06 -18.70
N ARG A 156 19.27 -44.44 -18.49
CA ARG A 156 20.54 -44.91 -19.04
C ARG A 156 21.56 -45.03 -17.90
N PHE A 157 22.17 -46.20 -17.80
CA PHE A 157 23.42 -46.33 -17.06
C PHE A 157 24.51 -45.59 -17.82
N ARG A 158 25.26 -44.73 -17.15
CA ARG A 158 26.36 -43.96 -17.75
C ARG A 158 27.70 -44.59 -17.43
N ARG A 159 28.02 -44.70 -16.15
CA ARG A 159 29.35 -45.10 -15.69
C ARG A 159 29.37 -45.48 -14.22
N SER A 160 30.51 -46.04 -13.79
CA SER A 160 30.81 -46.40 -12.40
C SER A 160 31.81 -45.47 -11.73
N THR A 161 32.23 -44.40 -12.39
CA THR A 161 33.02 -43.32 -11.77
C THR A 161 32.10 -42.30 -11.09
N PRO A 162 32.58 -41.55 -10.09
CA PRO A 162 31.75 -40.62 -9.31
C PRO A 162 31.45 -39.28 -10.01
N GLU A 163 32.13 -38.98 -11.11
CA GLU A 163 32.05 -37.69 -11.80
C GLU A 163 30.93 -37.66 -12.86
N LEU A 164 30.16 -36.57 -12.87
CA LEU A 164 29.25 -36.20 -13.95
C LEU A 164 30.01 -35.53 -15.09
N GLU A 165 29.52 -35.70 -16.32
CA GLU A 165 30.07 -35.05 -17.51
C GLU A 165 28.99 -34.25 -18.23
N GLY A 166 29.33 -33.12 -18.85
CA GLY A 166 28.39 -32.35 -19.67
C GLY A 166 27.76 -33.13 -20.83
N SER A 167 28.40 -34.23 -21.25
CA SER A 167 27.88 -35.18 -22.26
C SER A 167 26.67 -36.00 -21.78
N ASP A 168 26.39 -36.00 -20.47
CA ASP A 168 25.28 -36.75 -19.86
C ASP A 168 23.92 -36.11 -20.15
N PHE A 169 23.88 -34.80 -20.41
CA PHE A 169 22.65 -34.04 -20.69
C PHE A 169 22.03 -34.42 -22.04
N SER A 170 20.75 -34.84 -22.07
CA SER A 170 20.10 -35.34 -23.29
C SER A 170 18.73 -34.74 -23.65
N GLN A 171 18.27 -33.70 -22.94
CA GLN A 171 17.10 -32.86 -23.27
C GLN A 171 15.80 -33.62 -23.61
N GLY A 172 15.49 -34.72 -22.93
CA GLY A 172 14.25 -35.50 -23.16
C GLY A 172 13.11 -35.18 -22.17
N GLY A 173 12.14 -36.09 -22.06
CA GLY A 173 11.11 -36.07 -21.01
C GLY A 173 11.64 -36.48 -19.64
N THR A 174 10.77 -36.81 -18.70
CA THR A 174 11.04 -37.06 -17.27
C THR A 174 10.37 -38.37 -16.81
N GLU A 175 11.10 -39.48 -16.94
CA GLU A 175 10.66 -40.83 -16.57
C GLU A 175 10.93 -41.18 -15.09
N LEU A 176 10.28 -40.45 -14.17
CA LEU A 176 10.44 -40.67 -12.72
C LEU A 176 10.09 -42.10 -12.27
N THR A 177 9.05 -42.72 -12.81
CA THR A 177 8.59 -44.05 -12.36
C THR A 177 9.67 -45.10 -12.58
N GLY A 178 10.21 -45.19 -13.80
CA GLY A 178 11.32 -46.10 -14.08
C GLY A 178 12.59 -45.74 -13.30
N ALA A 179 12.90 -44.46 -13.10
CA ALA A 179 14.06 -44.04 -12.30
C ALA A 179 13.98 -44.59 -10.87
N LEU A 180 12.80 -44.50 -10.23
CA LEU A 180 12.55 -45.07 -8.91
C LEU A 180 12.63 -46.61 -8.90
N GLN A 181 12.12 -47.29 -9.92
CA GLN A 181 12.25 -48.74 -10.05
C GLN A 181 13.71 -49.18 -10.13
N VAL A 182 14.54 -48.44 -10.87
CA VAL A 182 15.99 -48.68 -10.95
C VAL A 182 16.64 -48.45 -9.59
N ILE A 183 16.35 -47.34 -8.90
CA ILE A 183 16.87 -47.10 -7.54
C ILE A 183 16.55 -48.29 -6.63
N VAL A 184 15.28 -48.69 -6.54
CA VAL A 184 14.87 -49.82 -5.69
C VAL A 184 15.57 -51.11 -6.10
N SER A 185 15.62 -51.40 -7.40
CA SER A 185 16.32 -52.59 -7.90
C SER A 185 17.78 -52.61 -7.48
N GLN A 186 18.51 -51.49 -7.61
CA GLN A 186 19.92 -51.42 -7.25
C GLN A 186 20.12 -51.52 -5.73
N VAL A 187 19.32 -50.79 -4.94
CA VAL A 187 19.37 -50.83 -3.46
C VAL A 187 19.11 -52.24 -2.92
N TYR A 188 18.16 -52.98 -3.50
CA TYR A 188 17.80 -54.31 -3.00
C TYR A 188 18.78 -55.39 -3.46
N THR A 189 19.35 -55.26 -4.66
CA THR A 189 20.23 -56.28 -5.25
C THR A 189 21.71 -56.08 -4.97
N CYS A 190 22.15 -54.90 -4.52
CA CYS A 190 23.54 -54.67 -4.13
C CYS A 190 23.94 -55.59 -2.96
N LYS A 191 25.22 -55.94 -2.85
CA LYS A 191 25.72 -56.80 -1.76
C LYS A 191 26.26 -55.99 -0.59
N GLN A 192 26.42 -54.69 -0.79
CA GLN A 192 26.99 -53.80 0.20
C GLN A 192 26.02 -53.54 1.34
N LYS A 193 26.57 -53.44 2.55
CA LYS A 193 25.82 -53.14 3.78
C LYS A 193 25.35 -51.69 3.80
N ASN A 194 26.19 -50.76 3.33
CA ASN A 194 25.92 -49.33 3.32
C ASN A 194 25.55 -48.87 1.92
N VAL A 195 24.47 -48.09 1.80
CA VAL A 195 23.91 -47.64 0.53
C VAL A 195 23.63 -46.13 0.59
N ASN A 196 24.22 -45.36 -0.31
CA ASN A 196 23.92 -43.94 -0.49
C ASN A 196 23.14 -43.74 -1.79
N VAL A 197 21.92 -43.21 -1.68
CA VAL A 197 21.04 -42.90 -2.82
C VAL A 197 21.03 -41.39 -3.03
N PHE A 198 21.44 -40.93 -4.19
CA PHE A 198 21.36 -39.54 -4.62
C PHE A 198 20.35 -39.42 -5.76
N PHE A 199 19.35 -38.56 -5.57
CA PHE A 199 18.31 -38.31 -6.55
C PHE A 199 18.19 -36.81 -6.83
N VAL A 200 18.42 -36.41 -8.08
CA VAL A 200 18.40 -35.00 -8.50
C VAL A 200 17.36 -34.83 -9.60
N THR A 201 16.42 -33.90 -9.44
CA THR A 201 15.35 -33.64 -10.44
C THR A 201 14.71 -32.25 -10.26
N ASP A 202 14.20 -31.67 -11.34
CA ASP A 202 13.48 -30.39 -11.33
C ASP A 202 11.98 -30.48 -11.66
N GLY A 203 11.54 -31.63 -12.16
CA GLY A 203 10.27 -31.78 -12.84
C GLY A 203 9.34 -32.85 -12.26
N SER A 204 8.07 -32.77 -12.66
CA SER A 204 7.06 -33.80 -12.38
C SER A 204 7.02 -34.84 -13.51
N HIS A 205 6.56 -36.05 -13.19
CA HIS A 205 6.53 -37.19 -14.12
C HIS A 205 5.70 -36.87 -15.37
N ASN A 206 6.30 -37.05 -16.56
CA ASN A 206 5.62 -36.89 -17.84
C ASN A 206 5.90 -38.08 -18.81
N GLY A 207 6.62 -39.11 -18.35
CA GLY A 207 7.17 -40.17 -19.20
C GLY A 207 6.33 -41.45 -19.38
N CYS A 208 5.34 -41.73 -18.51
CA CYS A 208 4.56 -42.98 -18.55
C CYS A 208 3.14 -42.84 -17.94
N SER A 209 2.29 -43.86 -18.15
CA SER A 209 0.92 -43.94 -17.60
C SER A 209 0.87 -44.39 -16.14
N ILE A 210 1.98 -44.89 -15.56
CA ILE A 210 2.04 -45.38 -14.19
C ILE A 210 2.57 -44.28 -13.26
N PRO A 211 1.81 -43.85 -12.24
CA PRO A 211 2.25 -42.84 -11.30
C PRO A 211 3.47 -43.31 -10.46
N PRO A 212 4.48 -42.44 -10.22
CA PRO A 212 5.61 -42.74 -9.33
C PRO A 212 5.19 -43.21 -7.94
N LEU A 213 4.05 -42.70 -7.44
CA LEU A 213 3.50 -43.03 -6.12
C LEU A 213 3.22 -44.53 -5.95
N ASP A 214 2.89 -45.26 -7.01
CA ASP A 214 2.60 -46.69 -6.93
C ASP A 214 3.87 -47.51 -6.68
N VAL A 215 5.03 -47.04 -7.16
CA VAL A 215 6.34 -47.62 -6.83
C VAL A 215 6.71 -47.26 -5.40
N ILE A 216 6.54 -46.00 -5.01
CA ILE A 216 6.90 -45.53 -3.65
C ILE A 216 6.12 -46.25 -2.56
N LYS A 217 4.82 -46.52 -2.75
CA LYS A 217 4.00 -47.28 -1.79
C LYS A 217 4.50 -48.71 -1.56
N LYS A 218 5.16 -49.30 -2.55
CA LYS A 218 5.73 -50.66 -2.47
C LYS A 218 7.15 -50.67 -1.88
N MET A 219 7.81 -49.51 -1.76
CA MET A 219 9.14 -49.44 -1.16
C MET A 219 9.06 -49.79 0.33
N GLU A 220 10.04 -50.56 0.80
CA GLU A 220 10.20 -50.91 2.21
C GLU A 220 11.65 -50.62 2.64
N GLU A 221 11.89 -50.69 3.93
CA GLU A 221 13.25 -50.56 4.46
C GLU A 221 14.08 -51.79 4.03
N PRO A 222 15.26 -51.61 3.40
CA PRO A 222 16.05 -52.73 2.92
C PRO A 222 16.64 -53.51 4.10
N SER A 223 16.07 -54.68 4.39
CA SER A 223 16.46 -55.53 5.53
C SER A 223 17.95 -55.82 5.56
N GLY A 224 18.61 -55.51 6.69
CA GLY A 224 20.03 -55.75 6.91
C GLY A 224 20.97 -54.74 6.23
N LYS A 225 20.44 -53.71 5.56
CA LYS A 225 21.22 -52.64 4.94
C LYS A 225 20.92 -51.29 5.58
N VAL A 226 21.85 -50.37 5.37
CA VAL A 226 21.82 -49.00 5.88
C VAL A 226 21.78 -48.07 4.69
N CYS A 227 20.65 -47.40 4.49
CA CYS A 227 20.33 -46.63 3.31
C CYS A 227 20.17 -45.13 3.65
N SER A 228 21.11 -44.32 3.18
CA SER A 228 21.10 -42.86 3.27
C SER A 228 20.55 -42.25 1.98
N VAL A 229 19.44 -41.51 2.05
CA VAL A 229 18.73 -40.99 0.86
C VAL A 229 18.84 -39.47 0.79
N PHE A 230 19.50 -38.96 -0.25
CA PHE A 230 19.69 -37.54 -0.54
C PHE A 230 18.85 -37.17 -1.77
N VAL A 231 17.85 -36.31 -1.59
CA VAL A 231 17.00 -35.85 -2.69
C VAL A 231 17.14 -34.34 -2.86
N LEU A 232 17.67 -33.92 -4.00
CA LEU A 232 17.78 -32.53 -4.40
C LEU A 232 16.71 -32.20 -5.43
N GLY A 233 15.77 -31.34 -5.03
CA GLY A 233 14.83 -30.70 -5.93
C GLY A 233 15.41 -29.41 -6.50
N CYS A 234 15.30 -29.22 -7.82
CA CYS A 234 15.66 -27.97 -8.50
C CYS A 234 14.39 -27.25 -9.00
N GLY A 235 14.37 -25.91 -8.92
CA GLY A 235 13.26 -25.09 -9.41
C GLY A 235 11.93 -25.26 -8.65
N ASN A 236 10.84 -24.71 -9.20
CA ASN A 236 9.54 -24.63 -8.51
C ASN A 236 8.58 -25.79 -8.82
N TYR A 237 8.94 -26.68 -9.75
CA TYR A 237 8.06 -27.75 -10.25
C TYR A 237 8.39 -29.14 -9.69
N PHE A 238 9.38 -29.21 -8.80
CA PHE A 238 9.78 -30.42 -8.12
C PHE A 238 8.64 -30.95 -7.20
N PRO A 239 8.23 -32.23 -7.34
CA PRO A 239 7.20 -32.84 -6.50
C PRO A 239 7.75 -33.19 -5.11
N VAL A 240 7.65 -32.23 -4.19
CA VAL A 240 8.21 -32.31 -2.83
C VAL A 240 7.69 -33.52 -2.06
N LYS A 241 6.42 -33.86 -2.23
CA LYS A 241 5.82 -35.06 -1.64
C LYS A 241 6.57 -36.35 -1.98
N TYR A 242 7.06 -36.51 -3.21
CA TYR A 242 7.83 -37.70 -3.58
C TYR A 242 9.15 -37.78 -2.83
N SER A 243 9.83 -36.65 -2.62
CA SER A 243 11.05 -36.59 -1.79
C SER A 243 10.82 -37.21 -0.40
N ILE A 244 9.75 -36.76 0.25
CA ILE A 244 9.40 -37.17 1.61
C ILE A 244 8.98 -38.64 1.62
N ASP A 245 8.14 -39.06 0.67
CA ASP A 245 7.62 -40.42 0.63
C ASP A 245 8.75 -41.43 0.31
N ILE A 246 9.66 -41.12 -0.63
CA ILE A 246 10.83 -41.96 -0.93
C ILE A 246 11.72 -42.09 0.30
N ARG A 247 12.05 -40.96 0.93
CA ARG A 247 12.89 -40.93 2.13
C ARG A 247 12.22 -41.68 3.27
N SER A 248 10.93 -41.46 3.52
CA SER A 248 10.17 -42.16 4.57
C SER A 248 10.07 -43.66 4.34
N ARG A 249 10.33 -44.18 3.14
CA ARG A 249 10.26 -45.62 2.87
C ARG A 249 11.63 -46.30 2.82
N LEU A 250 12.60 -45.68 2.17
CA LEU A 250 13.94 -46.26 1.97
C LEU A 250 14.96 -45.83 3.01
N HIS A 251 14.83 -44.65 3.62
CA HIS A 251 15.86 -44.11 4.49
C HIS A 251 15.79 -44.71 5.90
N ASN A 252 16.88 -45.36 6.31
CA ASN A 252 17.13 -45.81 7.67
C ASN A 252 18.56 -45.45 8.15
N GLY A 253 19.22 -44.53 7.42
CA GLY A 253 20.49 -43.91 7.83
C GLY A 253 20.29 -42.78 8.86
N SER A 254 21.33 -41.95 9.03
CA SER A 254 21.34 -40.89 10.05
C SER A 254 20.15 -39.94 10.00
N ALA A 255 19.49 -39.76 11.14
CA ALA A 255 18.37 -38.83 11.34
C ALA A 255 18.76 -37.35 11.14
N ASN A 256 20.06 -37.04 11.19
CA ASN A 256 20.58 -35.70 10.96
C ASN A 256 20.46 -35.24 9.51
N ILE A 257 20.34 -36.17 8.54
CA ILE A 257 20.16 -35.82 7.14
C ILE A 257 18.78 -35.14 6.98
N PRO A 258 18.64 -34.01 6.26
CA PRO A 258 17.39 -33.28 6.17
C PRO A 258 16.39 -34.05 5.33
N SER A 259 15.11 -33.78 5.56
CA SER A 259 14.05 -34.44 4.81
C SER A 259 13.91 -33.97 3.35
N LEU A 260 14.54 -32.84 2.99
CA LEU A 260 14.49 -32.24 1.66
C LEU A 260 15.71 -31.32 1.44
N PHE A 261 16.37 -31.43 0.29
CA PHE A 261 17.25 -30.40 -0.25
C PHE A 261 16.53 -29.71 -1.42
N TRP A 262 16.47 -28.38 -1.43
CA TRP A 262 15.72 -27.64 -2.44
C TRP A 262 16.43 -26.36 -2.87
N ALA A 263 16.74 -26.28 -4.16
CA ALA A 263 17.32 -25.11 -4.80
C ALA A 263 16.29 -24.46 -5.73
N LYS A 264 15.77 -23.28 -5.37
CA LYS A 264 14.78 -22.56 -6.21
C LYS A 264 15.38 -21.87 -7.41
N THR A 265 16.66 -21.54 -7.30
CA THR A 265 17.44 -20.83 -8.31
C THR A 265 18.76 -21.56 -8.49
N SER A 266 19.40 -21.35 -9.64
CA SER A 266 20.66 -22.00 -10.00
C SER A 266 21.76 -21.72 -8.95
N ASN A 267 21.85 -20.49 -8.45
CA ASN A 267 22.74 -20.09 -7.36
C ASN A 267 22.55 -20.87 -6.04
N GLU A 268 21.34 -21.36 -5.75
CA GLU A 268 21.08 -22.14 -4.53
C GLU A 268 21.60 -23.59 -4.64
N VAL A 269 21.88 -24.08 -5.87
CA VAL A 269 22.38 -25.45 -6.10
C VAL A 269 23.75 -25.65 -5.44
N GLU A 270 24.64 -24.65 -5.51
CA GLU A 270 25.95 -24.70 -4.85
C GLU A 270 25.84 -24.95 -3.34
N GLU A 271 24.99 -24.17 -2.67
CA GLU A 271 24.78 -24.25 -1.22
C GLU A 271 24.25 -25.64 -0.82
N GLN A 272 23.27 -26.17 -1.57
CA GLN A 272 22.69 -27.48 -1.28
C GLN A 272 23.69 -28.62 -1.55
N MET A 273 24.45 -28.56 -2.64
CA MET A 273 25.47 -29.58 -2.94
C MET A 273 26.62 -29.57 -1.92
N LYS A 274 27.00 -28.40 -1.41
CA LYS A 274 27.98 -28.28 -0.33
C LYS A 274 27.48 -28.91 0.97
N ASP A 275 26.21 -28.71 1.32
CA ASP A 275 25.57 -29.34 2.48
C ASP A 275 25.51 -30.88 2.33
N ILE A 276 25.05 -31.37 1.16
CA ILE A 276 25.07 -32.81 0.84
C ILE A 276 26.48 -33.38 0.98
N GLY A 277 27.48 -32.73 0.36
CA GLY A 277 28.88 -33.16 0.40
C GLY A 277 29.40 -33.34 1.82
N SER A 278 29.16 -32.36 2.69
CA SER A 278 29.58 -32.41 4.10
C SER A 278 28.99 -33.57 4.90
N ARG A 279 27.76 -33.99 4.57
CA ARG A 279 27.04 -35.09 5.23
C ARG A 279 27.42 -36.46 4.69
N VAL A 280 27.97 -36.51 3.48
CA VAL A 280 28.54 -37.70 2.88
C VAL A 280 29.95 -37.95 3.45
N SER A 281 30.76 -36.89 3.63
CA SER A 281 32.10 -36.98 4.24
C SER A 281 32.09 -37.43 5.70
N GLY A 282 31.06 -37.04 6.46
CA GLY A 282 30.82 -37.56 7.80
C GLY A 282 30.24 -38.95 7.66
N ASP A 283 30.94 -39.96 8.15
CA ASP A 283 30.68 -41.41 8.03
C ASP A 283 29.24 -41.82 8.49
N SER A 284 28.22 -41.44 7.70
CA SER A 284 26.80 -41.55 8.02
C SER A 284 26.28 -42.99 8.05
N SER A 285 27.10 -43.93 7.60
CA SER A 285 26.92 -45.38 7.63
C SER A 285 27.44 -46.03 8.92
N VAL A 286 28.10 -45.28 9.79
CA VAL A 286 28.73 -45.84 11.00
C VAL A 286 27.78 -45.77 12.17
N PHE A 287 27.66 -46.90 12.86
CA PHE A 287 26.87 -47.04 14.07
C PHE A 287 27.77 -47.28 15.26
N MET A 288 27.34 -46.74 16.40
CA MET A 288 27.83 -47.13 17.70
C MET A 288 26.71 -47.78 18.48
N LYS A 289 27.04 -48.91 19.10
CA LYS A 289 26.17 -49.54 20.09
C LYS A 289 26.54 -48.99 21.47
N LEU A 290 25.55 -48.60 22.24
CA LEU A 290 25.65 -48.14 23.61
C LEU A 290 25.25 -49.27 24.56
N ASP A 291 25.84 -49.34 25.75
CA ASP A 291 25.35 -50.20 26.83
C ASP A 291 24.08 -49.66 27.50
N VAL A 292 23.71 -48.43 27.20
CA VAL A 292 22.46 -47.79 27.62
C VAL A 292 21.44 -47.75 26.49
N ILE A 293 20.16 -47.93 26.83
CA ILE A 293 19.06 -47.76 25.89
C ILE A 293 18.66 -46.29 25.80
N GLY A 294 18.40 -45.83 24.57
CA GLY A 294 17.93 -44.46 24.30
C GLY A 294 16.88 -44.45 23.20
N ALA A 295 16.32 -43.28 22.88
CA ALA A 295 15.37 -43.11 21.78
C ALA A 295 15.79 -41.93 20.89
N PRO A 296 15.49 -41.96 19.58
CA PRO A 296 15.76 -40.83 18.68
C PRO A 296 14.85 -39.61 18.95
N LEU A 297 13.73 -39.85 19.65
CA LEU A 297 12.73 -38.87 20.07
C LEU A 297 12.12 -39.34 21.40
N PRO A 298 11.80 -38.44 22.36
CA PRO A 298 11.06 -38.80 23.57
C PRO A 298 9.74 -39.52 23.23
N GLY A 299 9.53 -40.69 23.85
CA GLY A 299 8.29 -41.47 23.70
C GLY A 299 8.25 -42.45 22.51
N LEU A 300 9.30 -42.52 21.68
CA LEU A 300 9.46 -43.59 20.68
C LEU A 300 10.13 -44.83 21.28
N GLU A 301 10.10 -45.94 20.53
CA GLU A 301 10.78 -47.18 20.91
C GLU A 301 12.29 -46.95 21.13
N THR A 302 12.80 -47.52 22.23
CA THR A 302 14.20 -47.40 22.59
C THR A 302 15.06 -48.41 21.84
N LYS A 303 16.23 -47.98 21.38
CA LYS A 303 17.27 -48.80 20.76
C LYS A 303 18.61 -48.57 21.44
N ASP A 304 19.56 -49.47 21.19
CA ASP A 304 20.93 -49.40 21.72
C ASP A 304 21.94 -48.96 20.64
N THR A 305 21.51 -48.76 19.40
CA THR A 305 22.40 -48.52 18.25
C THR A 305 22.02 -47.21 17.54
N PHE A 306 22.99 -46.29 17.42
CA PHE A 306 22.81 -44.92 16.90
C PHE A 306 23.93 -44.52 15.95
N HIS A 307 23.64 -43.60 15.03
CA HIS A 307 24.64 -43.08 14.10
C HIS A 307 25.51 -42.00 14.75
N LEU A 308 26.69 -41.78 14.18
CA LEU A 308 27.55 -40.66 14.53
C LEU A 308 26.80 -39.31 14.44
N GLY A 309 27.07 -38.42 15.40
CA GLY A 309 26.48 -37.08 15.50
C GLY A 309 24.99 -37.02 15.86
N GLU A 310 24.25 -38.14 15.97
CA GLU A 310 22.83 -38.11 16.35
C GLU A 310 22.63 -37.67 17.80
N TYR A 311 21.51 -37.00 18.06
CA TYR A 311 21.00 -36.70 19.39
C TYR A 311 20.13 -37.85 19.91
N VAL A 312 20.55 -38.45 21.01
CA VAL A 312 19.87 -39.60 21.64
C VAL A 312 19.19 -39.13 22.92
N TYR A 313 17.88 -39.29 23.01
CA TYR A 313 17.13 -39.05 24.23
C TYR A 313 17.33 -40.21 25.20
N LEU A 314 17.79 -39.90 26.41
CA LEU A 314 18.04 -40.85 27.47
C LEU A 314 16.94 -40.74 28.54
N THR A 315 16.43 -41.89 29.01
CA THR A 315 15.22 -41.95 29.83
C THR A 315 15.45 -41.86 31.33
N GLN A 316 16.70 -41.95 31.80
CA GLN A 316 17.06 -41.90 33.21
C GLN A 316 17.77 -40.59 33.59
N GLU A 317 18.18 -40.46 34.85
CA GLU A 317 18.83 -39.25 35.38
C GLU A 317 20.28 -39.09 34.89
N PRO A 318 20.78 -37.83 34.74
CA PRO A 318 22.08 -37.56 34.15
C PRO A 318 23.26 -38.12 34.95
N GLU A 319 23.13 -38.31 36.28
CA GLU A 319 24.21 -38.90 37.08
C GLU A 319 24.56 -40.34 36.67
N ILE A 320 23.60 -41.06 36.08
CA ILE A 320 23.78 -42.46 35.67
C ILE A 320 24.65 -42.56 34.39
N TYR A 321 24.70 -41.47 33.60
CA TYR A 321 25.32 -41.45 32.27
C TYR A 321 26.72 -40.82 32.23
N ARG A 322 27.37 -40.64 33.39
CA ARG A 322 28.73 -40.07 33.45
C ARG A 322 29.77 -40.94 32.76
N GLU A 323 29.55 -42.25 32.76
CA GLU A 323 30.39 -43.23 32.07
C GLU A 323 29.49 -44.18 31.27
N ILE A 324 29.65 -44.19 29.95
CA ILE A 324 28.90 -45.06 29.04
C ILE A 324 29.89 -45.96 28.31
N ASN A 325 29.59 -47.26 28.22
CA ASN A 325 30.37 -48.16 27.37
C ASN A 325 29.83 -48.09 25.94
N ILE A 326 30.74 -47.83 25.00
CA ILE A 326 30.45 -47.86 23.58
C ILE A 326 31.08 -49.10 22.94
N PHE A 327 30.39 -49.67 21.97
CA PHE A 327 30.85 -50.79 21.16
C PHE A 327 30.80 -50.41 19.68
N PHE A 328 31.93 -50.59 19.00
CA PHE A 328 32.09 -50.29 17.58
C PHE A 328 33.11 -51.26 16.97
N SER A 329 32.80 -51.85 15.81
CA SER A 329 33.70 -52.72 15.05
C SER A 329 34.44 -53.79 15.89
N GLY A 330 33.73 -54.46 16.82
CA GLY A 330 34.29 -55.49 17.71
C GLY A 330 35.12 -54.95 18.91
N ASN A 331 35.27 -53.64 19.04
CA ASN A 331 36.00 -52.99 20.12
C ASN A 331 35.06 -52.47 21.21
N ARG A 332 35.59 -52.31 22.42
CA ARG A 332 34.92 -51.65 23.55
C ARG A 332 35.73 -50.43 23.98
N ALA A 333 35.05 -49.33 24.26
CA ALA A 333 35.67 -48.17 24.88
C ALA A 333 34.73 -47.54 25.91
N LYS A 334 35.31 -46.78 26.84
CA LYS A 334 34.59 -46.02 27.86
C LYS A 334 34.58 -44.55 27.51
N MET A 335 33.37 -43.99 27.41
CA MET A 335 33.13 -42.59 27.13
C MET A 335 32.79 -41.87 28.44
N GLN A 336 33.61 -40.87 28.79
CA GLN A 336 33.38 -40.04 29.98
C GLN A 336 32.61 -38.79 29.56
N LEU A 337 31.40 -38.63 30.10
CA LEU A 337 30.51 -37.52 29.77
C LEU A 337 30.34 -36.60 30.97
N GLN A 338 30.48 -35.30 30.73
CA GLN A 338 30.14 -34.28 31.70
C GLN A 338 28.77 -33.67 31.32
N PRO A 339 27.76 -33.73 32.21
CA PRO A 339 26.49 -33.08 31.96
C PRO A 339 26.68 -31.57 31.81
N LYS A 340 26.15 -31.01 30.72
CA LYS A 340 26.10 -29.56 30.48
C LYS A 340 24.67 -29.10 30.22
N GLU A 341 24.37 -27.86 30.60
CA GLU A 341 23.08 -27.27 30.25
C GLU A 341 23.01 -27.01 28.74
N VAL A 342 21.83 -27.25 28.16
CA VAL A 342 21.58 -26.99 26.75
C VAL A 342 21.52 -25.49 26.48
N ASP A 343 22.20 -25.01 25.44
CA ASP A 343 22.04 -23.65 24.94
C ASP A 343 20.96 -23.59 23.84
N VAL A 344 20.60 -22.37 23.41
CA VAL A 344 19.53 -22.16 22.43
C VAL A 344 19.85 -22.79 21.08
N ILE A 345 21.12 -22.72 20.65
CA ILE A 345 21.58 -23.27 19.37
C ILE A 345 21.48 -24.80 19.38
N THR A 346 21.98 -25.45 20.43
CA THR A 346 21.88 -26.90 20.60
C THR A 346 20.41 -27.33 20.68
N MET A 347 19.56 -26.58 21.39
CA MET A 347 18.12 -26.86 21.46
C MET A 347 17.47 -26.82 20.07
N GLN A 348 17.84 -25.86 19.21
CA GLN A 348 17.37 -25.81 17.82
C GLN A 348 17.78 -27.07 17.04
N GLU A 349 19.02 -27.53 17.19
CA GLU A 349 19.50 -28.74 16.52
C GLU A 349 18.72 -29.99 16.98
N ILE A 350 18.55 -30.15 18.29
CA ILE A 350 17.75 -31.24 18.89
C ILE A 350 16.32 -31.22 18.33
N PHE A 351 15.66 -30.06 18.34
CA PHE A 351 14.29 -29.94 17.84
C PHE A 351 14.16 -30.19 16.34
N ARG A 352 15.17 -29.89 15.54
CA ARG A 352 15.15 -30.19 14.10
C ARG A 352 15.30 -31.68 13.82
N GLN A 353 16.19 -32.36 14.54
CA GLN A 353 16.27 -33.82 14.44
C GLN A 353 14.93 -34.44 14.85
N TRP A 354 14.36 -33.98 15.97
CA TRP A 354 13.04 -34.43 16.44
C TRP A 354 11.94 -34.17 15.40
N ASN A 355 11.89 -32.99 14.79
CA ASN A 355 10.97 -32.67 13.70
C ASN A 355 11.17 -33.58 12.48
N SER A 356 12.42 -33.88 12.11
CA SER A 356 12.75 -34.79 11.00
C SER A 356 12.17 -36.20 11.27
N VAL A 357 12.36 -36.71 12.49
CA VAL A 357 11.79 -38.00 12.92
C VAL A 357 10.26 -37.95 12.94
N ILE A 358 9.65 -36.89 13.48
CA ILE A 358 8.19 -36.71 13.50
C ILE A 358 7.60 -36.71 12.09
N ILE A 359 8.22 -36.01 11.14
CA ILE A 359 7.80 -35.98 9.74
C ILE A 359 7.87 -37.39 9.15
N GLN A 360 9.00 -38.10 9.32
CA GLN A 360 9.13 -39.47 8.83
C GLN A 360 8.05 -40.40 9.39
N GLN A 361 7.76 -40.35 10.70
CA GLN A 361 6.70 -41.16 11.32
C GLN A 361 5.32 -40.80 10.75
N LYS A 362 5.03 -39.52 10.53
CA LYS A 362 3.76 -39.07 9.92
C LYS A 362 3.54 -39.71 8.55
N TYR A 363 4.53 -39.64 7.67
CA TYR A 363 4.42 -40.13 6.28
C TYR A 363 4.56 -41.66 6.16
N LYS A 364 5.16 -42.32 7.16
CA LYS A 364 5.07 -43.78 7.36
C LYS A 364 3.69 -44.24 7.86
N ASN A 365 2.79 -43.33 8.26
CA ASN A 365 1.57 -43.63 9.01
C ASN A 365 1.84 -44.43 10.31
N ALA A 366 2.95 -44.10 10.98
CA ALA A 366 3.39 -44.74 12.22
C ALA A 366 3.07 -43.85 13.45
N HIS A 367 3.27 -44.39 14.65
CA HIS A 367 2.90 -43.71 15.90
C HIS A 367 3.78 -42.47 16.17
N ILE A 368 3.13 -41.35 16.50
CA ILE A 368 3.77 -40.11 16.97
C ILE A 368 3.32 -39.87 18.41
N PRO A 369 4.23 -39.72 19.38
CA PRO A 369 3.87 -39.43 20.76
C PRO A 369 3.08 -38.12 20.88
N SER A 370 1.90 -38.12 21.50
CA SER A 370 1.02 -36.94 21.60
C SER A 370 1.63 -35.78 22.38
N ASP A 371 2.49 -36.10 23.35
CA ASP A 371 3.04 -35.13 24.30
C ASP A 371 4.33 -34.47 23.83
N ILE A 372 4.85 -34.83 22.65
CA ILE A 372 6.14 -34.34 22.18
C ILE A 372 6.15 -32.84 21.90
N LEU A 373 5.14 -32.32 21.19
CA LEU A 373 5.06 -30.88 20.89
C LEU A 373 4.86 -30.06 22.18
N PRO A 374 3.92 -30.42 23.08
CA PRO A 374 3.83 -29.77 24.40
C PRO A 374 5.15 -29.81 25.19
N LEU A 375 5.88 -30.93 25.16
CA LEU A 375 7.17 -31.04 25.84
C LEU A 375 8.19 -30.06 25.25
N MET A 376 8.34 -30.01 23.93
CA MET A 376 9.26 -29.07 23.29
C MET A 376 8.94 -27.60 23.63
N GLU A 377 7.64 -27.24 23.68
CA GLU A 377 7.21 -25.89 24.08
C GLU A 377 7.57 -25.55 25.53
N ARG A 378 7.43 -26.51 26.45
CA ARG A 378 7.78 -26.31 27.87
C ARG A 378 9.30 -26.23 28.07
N LEU A 379 10.07 -27.07 27.40
CA LEU A 379 11.54 -27.02 27.40
C LEU A 379 12.05 -25.67 26.88
N PHE A 380 11.49 -25.21 25.77
CA PHE A 380 11.83 -23.91 25.19
C PHE A 380 11.45 -22.73 26.10
N SER A 381 10.23 -22.74 26.65
CA SER A 381 9.77 -21.68 27.55
C SER A 381 10.66 -21.57 28.80
N THR A 382 11.13 -22.72 29.32
CA THR A 382 12.04 -22.76 30.48
C THR A 382 13.41 -22.14 30.14
N LEU A 383 13.92 -22.40 28.94
CA LEU A 383 15.19 -21.83 28.45
C LEU A 383 15.10 -20.31 28.18
N MET A 384 13.94 -19.83 27.71
CA MET A 384 13.74 -18.42 27.32
C MET A 384 13.36 -17.48 28.47
N ASN A 385 13.16 -17.98 29.70
CA ASN A 385 12.83 -17.16 30.87
C ASN A 385 13.98 -16.23 31.37
N ALA A 386 14.90 -15.84 30.47
CA ALA A 386 15.92 -14.84 30.73
C ALA A 386 15.27 -13.46 31.02
N PRO A 387 15.87 -12.64 31.89
CA PRO A 387 15.27 -11.41 32.36
C PRO A 387 15.06 -10.40 31.23
N LYS A 388 13.82 -9.92 31.08
CA LYS A 388 13.46 -8.78 30.24
C LYS A 388 14.19 -7.52 30.73
N ILE A 389 14.88 -6.85 29.79
CA ILE A 389 15.40 -5.47 29.79
C ILE A 389 15.68 -4.84 31.15
N LYS A 390 16.97 -4.55 31.41
CA LYS A 390 17.40 -3.63 32.47
C LYS A 390 17.72 -2.26 31.86
N GLU A 391 17.50 -1.18 32.61
CA GLU A 391 17.97 0.17 32.23
C GLU A 391 19.50 0.16 32.04
N GLY A 392 20.01 0.86 31.02
CA GLY A 392 21.46 1.09 30.83
C GLY A 392 22.25 -0.02 30.14
N TRP A 393 21.65 -0.80 29.24
CA TRP A 393 22.40 -1.82 28.49
C TRP A 393 23.51 -1.26 27.61
N THR A 394 24.67 -1.90 27.69
CA THR A 394 25.78 -1.74 26.73
C THR A 394 25.38 -2.19 25.33
N LEU A 395 26.15 -1.80 24.31
CA LEU A 395 25.92 -2.27 22.95
C LEU A 395 26.08 -3.80 22.82
N ALA A 396 27.05 -4.39 23.53
CA ALA A 396 27.26 -5.83 23.60
C ALA A 396 26.03 -6.58 24.14
N GLU A 397 25.41 -6.08 25.20
CA GLU A 397 24.21 -6.68 25.80
C GLU A 397 23.00 -6.58 24.84
N ARG A 398 22.83 -5.44 24.15
CA ARG A 398 21.78 -5.28 23.13
C ARG A 398 21.94 -6.24 21.95
N LEU A 399 23.18 -6.45 21.50
CA LEU A 399 23.48 -7.42 20.44
C LEU A 399 23.17 -8.85 20.91
N ARG A 400 23.51 -9.19 22.16
CA ARG A 400 23.22 -10.50 22.76
C ARG A 400 21.73 -10.77 22.90
N GLU A 401 20.96 -9.81 23.42
CA GLU A 401 19.49 -9.92 23.53
C GLU A 401 18.84 -10.12 22.16
N LYS A 402 19.28 -9.35 21.16
CA LYS A 402 18.72 -9.48 19.81
C LYS A 402 19.00 -10.82 19.18
N LYS A 403 20.21 -11.34 19.39
CA LYS A 403 20.56 -12.68 18.97
C LYS A 403 19.60 -13.68 19.63
N SER A 404 19.41 -13.58 20.95
CA SER A 404 18.48 -14.43 21.70
C SER A 404 17.02 -14.34 21.21
N LYS A 405 16.51 -13.12 20.95
CA LYS A 405 15.16 -12.92 20.37
C LYS A 405 15.04 -13.44 18.93
N GLY A 406 16.09 -13.30 18.13
CA GLY A 406 16.16 -13.85 16.79
C GLY A 406 16.05 -15.37 16.83
N GLU A 407 16.85 -16.00 17.69
CA GLU A 407 16.82 -17.44 17.96
C GLU A 407 15.45 -17.87 18.52
N GLU A 408 14.81 -17.06 19.37
CA GLU A 408 13.46 -17.29 19.90
C GLU A 408 12.41 -17.36 18.76
N MET A 409 12.44 -16.36 17.88
CA MET A 409 11.53 -16.29 16.73
C MET A 409 11.73 -17.47 15.78
N GLU A 410 12.97 -17.90 15.58
CA GLU A 410 13.28 -19.08 14.76
C GLU A 410 12.70 -20.36 15.37
N ILE A 411 12.84 -20.56 16.68
CA ILE A 411 12.24 -21.71 17.38
C ILE A 411 10.71 -21.66 17.33
N ARG A 412 10.09 -20.49 17.55
CA ARG A 412 8.64 -20.33 17.37
C ARG A 412 8.20 -20.64 15.95
N SER A 413 9.00 -20.25 14.95
CA SER A 413 8.75 -20.61 13.56
C SER A 413 8.86 -22.11 13.33
N LEU A 414 9.89 -22.78 13.89
CA LEU A 414 10.04 -24.23 13.84
C LEU A 414 8.77 -24.92 14.38
N PHE A 415 8.25 -24.46 15.53
CA PHE A 415 7.02 -24.99 16.14
C PHE A 415 5.77 -24.81 15.30
N ASN A 416 5.55 -23.59 14.81
CA ASN A 416 4.38 -23.31 13.98
C ASN A 416 4.39 -24.15 12.71
N SER A 417 5.55 -24.33 12.09
CA SER A 417 5.69 -25.15 10.89
C SER A 417 5.43 -26.64 11.15
N ILE A 418 5.95 -27.24 12.23
CA ILE A 418 5.68 -28.65 12.52
C ILE A 418 4.22 -28.89 12.94
N LYS A 419 3.62 -27.97 13.71
CA LYS A 419 2.18 -28.00 14.03
C LYS A 419 1.33 -27.94 12.76
N TYR A 420 1.68 -27.03 11.86
CA TYR A 420 1.01 -26.90 10.56
C TYR A 420 1.13 -28.20 9.76
N ILE A 421 2.33 -28.79 9.69
CA ILE A 421 2.54 -30.07 9.03
C ILE A 421 1.68 -31.15 9.65
N LEU A 422 1.61 -31.28 10.98
CA LEU A 422 0.85 -32.36 11.63
C LEU A 422 -0.67 -32.19 11.53
N THR A 423 -1.17 -30.96 11.57
CA THR A 423 -2.61 -30.66 11.60
C THR A 423 -3.26 -30.56 10.22
N ASN A 424 -2.53 -30.12 9.19
CA ASN A 424 -3.09 -30.04 7.84
C ASN A 424 -3.00 -31.37 7.09
N GLU A 425 -4.17 -31.84 6.63
CA GLU A 425 -4.29 -33.02 5.78
C GLU A 425 -4.03 -32.69 4.29
N LYS A 426 -4.19 -31.42 3.89
CA LYS A 426 -3.95 -30.94 2.52
C LYS A 426 -3.25 -29.58 2.55
N PHE A 427 -2.15 -29.47 1.81
CA PHE A 427 -1.48 -28.20 1.51
C PHE A 427 -2.03 -27.65 0.19
N ASP A 428 -2.06 -26.33 0.03
CA ASP A 428 -2.60 -25.71 -1.18
C ASP A 428 -1.71 -25.99 -2.40
N ASN A 429 -0.41 -26.17 -2.20
CA ASN A 429 0.55 -26.58 -3.22
C ASN A 429 1.84 -27.19 -2.62
N GLU A 430 2.62 -27.89 -3.46
CA GLU A 430 3.90 -28.52 -3.09
C GLU A 430 4.94 -27.51 -2.55
N ILE A 431 4.89 -26.26 -3.01
CA ILE A 431 5.79 -25.18 -2.57
C ILE A 431 5.55 -24.83 -1.10
N GLU A 432 4.30 -24.82 -0.65
CA GLU A 432 3.93 -24.54 0.72
C GLU A 432 4.37 -25.67 1.66
N LEU A 433 4.20 -26.92 1.23
CA LEU A 433 4.72 -28.10 1.91
C LEU A 433 6.24 -28.04 2.05
N ALA A 434 6.96 -27.73 0.96
CA ALA A 434 8.42 -27.59 0.95
C ALA A 434 8.90 -26.51 1.92
N LYS A 435 8.27 -25.32 1.87
CA LYS A 435 8.61 -24.21 2.77
C LYS A 435 8.37 -24.59 4.23
N SER A 436 7.26 -25.27 4.52
CA SER A 436 6.94 -25.72 5.87
C SER A 436 7.99 -26.71 6.39
N ILE A 437 8.36 -27.70 5.58
CA ILE A 437 9.38 -28.71 5.94
C ILE A 437 10.74 -28.07 6.14
N LEU A 438 11.23 -27.30 5.15
CA LEU A 438 12.54 -26.64 5.26
C LEU A 438 12.60 -25.72 6.47
N SER A 439 11.53 -24.98 6.76
CA SER A 439 11.45 -24.13 7.95
C SER A 439 11.35 -24.89 9.26
N SER A 440 11.08 -26.20 9.23
CA SER A 440 11.00 -27.10 10.39
C SER A 440 12.26 -27.95 10.60
N THR A 441 13.06 -28.19 9.54
CA THR A 441 14.20 -29.13 9.56
C THR A 441 15.55 -28.54 9.13
N VAL A 442 15.62 -27.32 8.58
CA VAL A 442 16.85 -26.75 7.99
C VAL A 442 17.19 -25.36 8.58
N THR A 443 18.48 -25.06 8.70
CA THR A 443 19.03 -23.74 9.08
C THR A 443 18.92 -22.76 7.92
N ARG A 444 17.72 -22.25 7.64
CA ARG A 444 17.62 -21.05 6.79
C ARG A 444 16.94 -19.95 7.59
N SER A 445 17.72 -18.90 7.88
CA SER A 445 17.17 -17.70 8.49
C SER A 445 16.10 -17.16 7.52
N LYS A 446 14.86 -16.99 8.01
CA LYS A 446 13.77 -16.39 7.22
C LYS A 446 14.12 -14.98 6.72
N TYR A 447 15.18 -14.38 7.27
CA TYR A 447 15.64 -13.04 6.95
C TYR A 447 16.41 -12.98 5.62
N GLU A 448 17.29 -13.92 5.31
CA GLU A 448 18.12 -13.87 4.07
C GLU A 448 17.28 -13.90 2.78
N VAL A 449 16.15 -14.64 2.78
CA VAL A 449 15.28 -14.77 1.60
C VAL A 449 14.50 -13.48 1.29
N LYS A 450 14.17 -12.67 2.31
CA LYS A 450 13.52 -11.36 2.09
C LYS A 450 14.50 -10.27 1.67
N THR A 451 15.78 -10.40 2.02
CA THR A 451 16.84 -9.42 1.70
C THR A 451 17.13 -9.38 0.19
N LEU A 452 16.96 -10.50 -0.51
CA LEU A 452 17.28 -10.63 -1.94
C LEU A 452 16.18 -10.15 -2.90
N GLN A 453 14.94 -9.95 -2.43
CA GLN A 453 13.77 -9.73 -3.32
C GLN A 453 13.38 -8.26 -3.55
N LEU A 454 14.02 -7.29 -2.88
CA LEU A 454 13.60 -5.89 -2.96
C LEU A 454 14.63 -5.04 -3.71
N LYS A 455 14.19 -4.38 -4.80
CA LYS A 455 14.94 -3.35 -5.54
C LYS A 455 15.36 -2.23 -4.57
N GLY A 456 16.58 -2.27 -4.04
CA GLY A 456 17.10 -1.31 -3.07
C GLY A 456 18.58 -1.49 -2.77
N HIS A 457 19.11 -0.62 -1.90
CA HIS A 457 20.52 -0.58 -1.46
C HIS A 457 21.03 -1.96 -1.02
N THR A 458 21.97 -2.49 -1.79
CA THR A 458 22.47 -3.88 -1.75
C THR A 458 23.46 -4.10 -0.61
N ASP A 459 23.69 -5.36 -0.22
CA ASP A 459 24.68 -5.71 0.82
C ASP A 459 26.09 -5.22 0.47
N LYS A 460 26.48 -5.27 -0.82
CA LYS A 460 27.75 -4.72 -1.30
C LYS A 460 27.86 -3.20 -1.12
N GLU A 461 26.77 -2.47 -1.38
CA GLU A 461 26.73 -1.03 -1.14
C GLU A 461 26.75 -0.70 0.35
N TYR A 462 26.11 -1.53 1.17
CA TYR A 462 26.16 -1.41 2.63
C TYR A 462 27.57 -1.62 3.17
N GLU A 463 28.27 -2.67 2.73
CA GLU A 463 29.65 -2.94 3.13
C GLU A 463 30.59 -1.78 2.75
N ARG A 464 30.42 -1.22 1.55
CA ARG A 464 31.16 -0.01 1.13
C ARG A 464 30.87 1.19 2.03
N ASP A 465 29.59 1.44 2.33
CA ASP A 465 29.17 2.57 3.17
C ASP A 465 29.70 2.41 4.62
N ILE A 466 29.79 1.18 5.14
CA ILE A 466 30.42 0.85 6.44
C ILE A 466 31.93 1.12 6.41
N GLN A 467 32.64 0.69 5.37
CA GLN A 467 34.08 0.93 5.23
C GLN A 467 34.42 2.43 5.16
N GLU A 468 33.60 3.21 4.43
CA GLU A 468 33.75 4.67 4.38
C GLU A 468 33.49 5.31 5.74
N PHE A 469 32.42 4.88 6.42
CA PHE A 469 32.10 5.34 7.77
C PHE A 469 33.23 5.02 8.76
N GLN A 470 33.77 3.80 8.73
CA GLN A 470 34.82 3.35 9.64
C GLN A 470 36.08 4.21 9.51
N LYS A 471 36.48 4.56 8.28
CA LYS A 471 37.61 5.48 8.04
C LYS A 471 37.39 6.85 8.68
N ILE A 472 36.19 7.40 8.54
CA ILE A 472 35.82 8.71 9.10
C ILE A 472 35.76 8.63 10.64
N TYR A 473 35.19 7.55 11.18
CA TYR A 473 35.09 7.30 12.62
C TYR A 473 36.48 7.20 13.25
N GLU A 474 37.38 6.35 12.75
CA GLU A 474 38.72 6.20 13.32
C GLU A 474 39.52 7.51 13.28
N ALA A 475 39.33 8.34 12.25
CA ALA A 475 39.97 9.66 12.18
C ALA A 475 39.47 10.67 13.23
N HIS A 476 38.28 10.47 13.81
CA HIS A 476 37.66 11.37 14.78
C HIS A 476 37.37 10.73 16.14
N LYS A 477 37.76 9.47 16.32
CA LYS A 477 37.43 8.63 17.47
C LYS A 477 37.84 9.24 18.80
N ASP A 478 39.05 9.77 18.89
CA ASP A 478 39.55 10.38 20.12
C ASP A 478 38.75 11.63 20.51
N HIS A 479 38.37 12.45 19.53
CA HIS A 479 37.49 13.60 19.77
C HIS A 479 36.11 13.17 20.25
N ILE A 480 35.55 12.08 19.68
CA ILE A 480 34.25 11.53 20.09
C ILE A 480 34.32 10.92 21.50
N LYS A 481 35.39 10.19 21.82
CA LYS A 481 35.60 9.60 23.16
C LYS A 481 35.70 10.66 24.27
N ASN A 482 36.20 11.84 23.95
CA ASN A 482 36.34 12.95 24.89
C ASN A 482 35.08 13.83 25.01
N LEU A 483 34.00 13.53 24.28
CA LEU A 483 32.73 14.25 24.42
C LEU A 483 32.05 13.90 25.74
N GLU A 484 31.74 14.90 26.56
CA GLU A 484 30.83 14.76 27.69
C GLU A 484 29.38 14.74 27.18
N VAL A 485 28.65 13.67 27.48
CA VAL A 485 27.23 13.53 27.16
C VAL A 485 26.44 13.82 28.42
N ALA A 486 25.64 14.89 28.41
CA ALA A 486 24.83 15.24 29.57
C ALA A 486 23.69 14.23 29.76
N PRO A 487 23.24 13.95 31.01
CA PRO A 487 22.13 13.03 31.28
C PRO A 487 20.81 13.40 30.57
N GLU A 488 20.60 14.68 30.26
CA GLU A 488 19.46 15.19 29.50
C GLU A 488 19.53 14.90 27.99
N ASP A 489 20.71 14.56 27.46
CA ASP A 489 20.94 14.28 26.04
C ASP A 489 20.86 12.78 25.70
N VAL A 490 20.68 11.90 26.71
CA VAL A 490 20.50 10.47 26.52
C VAL A 490 19.02 10.08 26.46
N CYS A 491 18.73 8.97 25.80
CA CYS A 491 17.37 8.45 25.78
C CYS A 491 16.91 8.08 27.19
N VAL A 492 15.76 8.56 27.66
CA VAL A 492 15.35 8.25 29.05
C VAL A 492 15.00 6.80 29.30
N ILE A 493 14.60 6.05 28.26
CA ILE A 493 14.31 4.61 28.40
C ILE A 493 15.61 3.81 28.35
N THR A 494 16.41 3.97 27.29
CA THR A 494 17.60 3.14 27.11
C THR A 494 18.82 3.66 27.86
N LYS A 495 18.78 4.89 28.36
CA LYS A 495 19.91 5.65 28.96
C LYS A 495 21.13 5.81 28.04
N ASN A 496 20.94 5.61 26.73
CA ASN A 496 21.98 5.73 25.70
C ASN A 496 21.62 6.82 24.68
N SER A 497 22.62 7.38 24.02
CA SER A 497 22.51 8.31 22.89
C SER A 497 23.31 7.79 21.68
N THR A 498 23.19 8.49 20.54
CA THR A 498 24.06 8.24 19.39
C THR A 498 25.53 8.40 19.74
N VAL A 499 25.87 9.34 20.62
CA VAL A 499 27.27 9.58 21.02
C VAL A 499 27.76 8.46 21.93
N THR A 500 26.97 8.01 22.91
CA THR A 500 27.39 6.92 23.81
C THR A 500 27.64 5.62 23.04
N ASP A 501 26.82 5.32 22.03
CA ASP A 501 27.03 4.14 21.17
C ASP A 501 28.32 4.23 20.34
N LEU A 502 28.75 5.44 19.96
CA LEU A 502 30.03 5.65 19.27
C LEU A 502 31.24 5.62 20.22
N GLN A 503 31.01 5.84 21.51
CA GLN A 503 32.02 5.75 22.57
C GLN A 503 32.20 4.31 23.09
N ASP A 504 31.19 3.45 22.90
CA ASP A 504 31.17 2.05 23.36
C ASP A 504 32.28 1.21 22.70
N GLU A 505 32.97 0.39 23.50
CA GLU A 505 34.08 -0.45 23.04
C GLU A 505 33.64 -1.53 22.04
N SER A 506 32.37 -1.95 22.10
CA SER A 506 31.77 -2.92 21.19
C SER A 506 31.21 -2.30 19.90
N PHE A 507 31.38 -1.00 19.66
CA PHE A 507 30.95 -0.35 18.41
C PHE A 507 31.54 -1.01 17.15
N PRO A 508 32.82 -1.42 17.10
CA PRO A 508 33.35 -2.17 15.96
C PRO A 508 32.63 -3.49 15.69
N GLU A 509 32.16 -4.20 16.73
CA GLU A 509 31.39 -5.43 16.57
C GLU A 509 30.01 -5.19 15.95
N LEU A 510 29.44 -4.01 16.16
CA LEU A 510 28.20 -3.60 15.52
C LEU A 510 28.39 -3.32 14.03
N MET A 511 29.51 -2.72 13.63
CA MET A 511 29.79 -2.38 12.22
C MET A 511 29.91 -3.60 11.31
N VAL A 512 30.28 -4.77 11.84
CA VAL A 512 30.35 -6.03 11.07
C VAL A 512 29.00 -6.74 10.94
N LYS A 513 27.93 -6.21 11.53
CA LYS A 513 26.58 -6.78 11.41
C LYS A 513 25.92 -6.37 10.11
N ASN A 514 24.95 -7.20 9.68
CA ASN A 514 24.11 -6.85 8.53
C ASN A 514 23.33 -5.55 8.78
N LYS A 515 22.88 -4.93 7.68
CA LYS A 515 22.19 -3.63 7.69
C LYS A 515 21.02 -3.54 8.68
N PHE A 516 20.19 -4.57 8.77
CA PHE A 516 19.01 -4.52 9.64
C PHE A 516 19.36 -4.63 11.12
N GLU A 517 20.32 -5.50 11.44
CA GLU A 517 20.83 -5.61 12.80
C GLU A 517 21.46 -4.30 13.25
N PHE A 518 22.28 -3.70 12.39
CA PHE A 518 22.89 -2.38 12.61
C PHE A 518 21.82 -1.33 12.87
N LEU A 519 20.87 -1.14 11.94
CA LEU A 519 19.84 -0.11 12.02
C LEU A 519 18.94 -0.25 13.24
N LYS A 520 18.66 -1.48 13.68
CA LYS A 520 17.84 -1.69 14.88
C LYS A 520 18.65 -1.46 16.16
N ALA A 521 19.98 -1.67 16.15
CA ALA A 521 20.81 -1.75 17.35
C ALA A 521 21.51 -0.44 17.65
N PHE A 522 21.97 0.26 16.61
CA PHE A 522 22.58 1.57 16.72
C PHE A 522 21.58 2.61 17.24
N THR A 523 21.92 3.31 18.30
CA THR A 523 21.08 4.34 18.89
C THR A 523 21.06 5.59 18.01
N ILE A 524 19.90 5.89 17.47
CA ILE A 524 19.58 7.24 16.97
C ILE A 524 18.70 7.95 17.99
N SER A 525 19.28 8.91 18.70
CA SER A 525 18.62 9.68 19.75
C SER A 525 18.22 11.09 19.29
N GLY A 526 17.07 11.58 19.72
CA GLY A 526 16.61 12.92 19.38
C GLY A 526 15.21 13.26 19.89
N ILE A 527 14.58 14.22 19.24
CA ILE A 527 13.23 14.72 19.56
C ILE A 527 12.19 13.69 19.11
N PRO A 528 11.37 13.13 20.01
CA PRO A 528 10.28 12.24 19.66
C PRO A 528 9.12 13.04 19.07
N VAL A 529 8.68 12.65 17.89
CA VAL A 529 7.59 13.29 17.17
C VAL A 529 6.54 12.27 16.75
N PHE A 530 5.29 12.73 16.69
CA PHE A 530 4.24 12.00 15.99
C PHE A 530 4.05 12.60 14.60
N ALA A 531 4.39 11.79 13.60
CA ALA A 531 4.34 12.15 12.19
C ALA A 531 3.72 10.98 11.40
N PRO A 532 2.44 11.05 11.03
CA PRO A 532 1.79 9.99 10.25
C PRO A 532 2.53 9.75 8.93
N THR A 533 2.91 8.51 8.67
CA THR A 533 3.64 8.14 7.45
C THR A 533 2.73 8.28 6.23
N ARG A 534 3.14 9.10 5.25
CA ARG A 534 2.46 9.25 3.96
C ARG A 534 3.43 8.89 2.84
N ASP A 535 2.94 8.25 1.78
CA ASP A 535 3.73 7.90 0.59
C ASP A 535 4.36 9.15 -0.08
N SER A 536 3.76 10.33 0.13
CA SER A 536 4.34 11.58 -0.35
C SER A 536 5.72 11.86 0.25
N VAL A 537 5.99 11.41 1.48
CA VAL A 537 7.26 11.68 2.19
C VAL A 537 8.41 10.88 1.59
N THR A 538 8.14 9.68 1.08
CA THR A 538 9.16 8.87 0.39
C THR A 538 9.55 9.45 -0.97
N LEU A 539 8.67 10.24 -1.59
CA LEU A 539 8.95 10.97 -2.83
C LEU A 539 9.56 12.34 -2.58
N ASN A 540 9.13 13.00 -1.50
CA ASN A 540 9.53 14.34 -1.14
C ASN A 540 9.64 14.48 0.39
N PRO A 541 10.86 14.55 0.94
CA PRO A 541 11.09 14.64 2.38
C PRO A 541 10.49 15.88 3.03
N TRP A 542 10.36 16.99 2.29
CA TRP A 542 9.77 18.24 2.76
C TRP A 542 8.25 18.17 2.93
N SER A 543 7.62 17.06 2.55
CA SER A 543 6.21 16.76 2.88
C SER A 543 6.04 16.07 4.24
N PHE A 544 7.14 15.82 4.96
CA PHE A 544 7.09 15.32 6.34
C PHE A 544 6.29 16.28 7.22
N SER A 545 5.38 15.73 8.04
CA SER A 545 4.43 16.53 8.82
C SER A 545 4.41 16.04 10.26
N VAL A 546 4.90 16.90 11.16
CA VAL A 546 4.85 16.66 12.60
C VAL A 546 3.55 17.24 13.14
N GLN A 547 2.68 16.37 13.65
CA GLN A 547 1.40 16.78 14.25
C GLN A 547 1.56 17.15 15.72
N ARG A 548 2.49 16.51 16.44
CA ARG A 548 2.81 16.83 17.83
C ARG A 548 4.24 16.44 18.16
N ILE A 549 4.81 17.19 19.10
CA ILE A 549 6.07 16.83 19.78
C ILE A 549 5.69 16.32 21.17
N LEU A 550 6.34 15.24 21.61
CA LEU A 550 6.09 14.65 22.93
C LEU A 550 6.35 15.66 24.06
N LYS A 551 5.35 15.90 24.93
CA LYS A 551 5.42 16.85 26.05
C LYS A 551 5.56 16.09 27.38
N SER A 552 6.65 16.35 28.10
CA SER A 552 7.03 15.80 29.42
C SER A 552 7.73 14.42 29.43
N PRO A 553 8.77 14.22 30.28
CA PRO A 553 9.51 15.21 31.09
C PRO A 553 10.78 15.76 30.40
N TYR A 554 10.73 16.03 29.09
CA TYR A 554 11.87 16.43 28.22
C TYR A 554 12.69 15.26 27.68
N VAL A 555 11.91 14.42 27.03
CA VAL A 555 12.18 13.11 26.51
C VAL A 555 13.19 12.98 25.37
N ILE A 556 14.51 13.13 25.45
CA ILE A 556 15.30 12.58 24.32
C ILE A 556 14.91 11.10 24.21
N MET A 557 14.47 10.66 23.04
CA MET A 557 14.09 9.28 22.79
C MET A 557 15.01 8.67 21.76
N SER A 558 15.18 7.36 21.82
CA SER A 558 15.92 6.61 20.82
C SER A 558 14.98 5.84 19.92
N GLN A 559 15.41 5.68 18.67
CA GLN A 559 14.81 4.75 17.74
C GLN A 559 14.77 3.32 18.32
N VAL A 560 15.77 2.92 19.11
CA VAL A 560 15.86 1.61 19.77
C VAL A 560 14.76 1.43 20.81
N ALA A 561 14.49 2.45 21.65
CA ALA A 561 13.41 2.42 22.61
C ALA A 561 12.05 2.23 21.93
N MET A 562 11.84 2.91 20.80
CA MET A 562 10.62 2.79 20.01
C MET A 562 10.43 1.39 19.42
N GLU A 563 11.45 0.76 18.83
CA GLU A 563 11.32 -0.62 18.32
C GLU A 563 11.06 -1.64 19.43
N THR A 564 11.48 -1.32 20.65
CA THR A 564 11.28 -2.16 21.82
C THR A 564 9.83 -2.06 22.29
N LEU A 565 9.32 -0.83 22.47
CA LEU A 565 7.95 -0.60 22.93
C LEU A 565 6.89 -0.93 21.87
N ALA A 566 7.21 -0.77 20.58
CA ALA A 566 6.29 -1.14 19.49
C ALA A 566 6.01 -2.64 19.41
N GLN A 567 6.83 -3.50 20.03
CA GLN A 567 6.58 -4.95 20.11
C GLN A 567 5.43 -5.29 21.06
N GLU A 568 5.00 -4.36 21.91
CA GLU A 568 3.91 -4.55 22.89
C GLU A 568 2.57 -3.98 22.39
N SER A 569 2.54 -3.24 21.27
CA SER A 569 1.31 -2.60 20.76
C SER A 569 0.65 -3.42 19.65
N THR A 570 -0.69 -3.53 19.71
CA THR A 570 -1.52 -4.29 18.75
C THR A 570 -1.89 -3.50 17.49
N ASP A 571 -1.55 -2.20 17.42
CA ASP A 571 -2.03 -1.31 16.36
C ASP A 571 -1.02 -1.13 15.22
N THR A 572 -1.36 -1.63 14.04
CA THR A 572 -0.41 -1.90 12.96
C THR A 572 -0.25 -0.77 11.94
N LYS A 573 -1.14 0.23 11.92
CA LYS A 573 -1.18 1.21 10.82
C LYS A 573 -0.10 2.29 10.88
N ASN A 574 0.28 2.76 12.08
CA ASN A 574 1.27 3.84 12.25
C ASN A 574 2.48 3.45 13.12
N LYS A 575 2.54 2.20 13.63
CA LYS A 575 3.55 1.74 14.62
C LYS A 575 3.75 2.74 15.75
N GLU A 576 2.65 3.24 16.28
CA GLU A 576 2.64 4.24 17.34
C GLU A 576 3.07 3.59 18.67
N VAL A 577 3.91 4.31 19.41
CA VAL A 577 4.37 3.91 20.74
C VAL A 577 3.78 4.87 21.76
N GLN A 578 3.15 4.33 22.80
CA GLN A 578 2.67 5.10 23.96
C GLN A 578 3.64 4.92 25.12
N VAL A 579 4.12 6.03 25.70
CA VAL A 579 5.01 5.98 26.87
C VAL A 579 4.21 5.83 28.17
N GLN A 580 2.99 6.39 28.24
CA GLN A 580 2.08 6.24 29.37
C GLN A 580 0.69 5.84 28.87
N GLN A 581 0.15 4.72 29.38
CA GLN A 581 -1.19 4.26 29.03
C GLN A 581 -2.25 5.30 29.40
N GLY A 582 -3.17 5.58 28.46
CA GLY A 582 -4.29 6.51 28.66
C GLY A 582 -3.94 7.99 28.50
N ASN A 583 -2.70 8.33 28.12
CA ASN A 583 -2.32 9.71 27.79
C ASN A 583 -1.85 9.84 26.34
N ASP A 584 -2.76 10.24 25.45
CA ASP A 584 -2.48 10.46 24.04
C ASP A 584 -1.36 11.47 23.81
N SER A 585 -1.12 12.40 24.73
CA SER A 585 0.00 13.36 24.59
C SER A 585 1.37 12.70 24.69
N THR A 586 1.43 11.39 25.01
CA THR A 586 2.67 10.64 25.16
C THR A 586 3.09 9.82 23.94
N ASN A 587 2.33 9.89 22.85
CA ASN A 587 2.59 9.00 21.73
C ASN A 587 3.51 9.61 20.68
N PHE A 588 4.38 8.78 20.12
CA PHE A 588 5.29 9.13 19.04
C PHE A 588 5.54 7.92 18.13
N ASN A 589 6.00 8.17 16.90
CA ASN A 589 6.30 7.12 15.91
C ASN A 589 7.59 7.41 15.10
N ALA A 590 8.24 8.54 15.37
CA ALA A 590 9.48 8.95 14.73
C ALA A 590 10.38 9.67 15.75
N VAL A 591 11.68 9.62 15.52
CA VAL A 591 12.69 10.36 16.29
C VAL A 591 13.47 11.24 15.32
N VAL A 592 13.49 12.54 15.59
CA VAL A 592 14.25 13.55 14.83
C VAL A 592 15.57 13.81 15.56
N PRO A 593 16.71 13.34 15.02
CA PRO A 593 17.99 13.43 15.73
C PRO A 593 18.41 14.88 15.94
N VAL A 594 18.95 15.19 17.11
CA VAL A 594 19.49 16.52 17.40
C VAL A 594 20.72 16.39 18.27
N PHE A 595 21.67 17.31 18.09
CA PHE A 595 22.90 17.41 18.86
C PHE A 595 22.98 18.79 19.51
N PRO A 596 23.43 18.86 20.77
CA PRO A 596 23.84 20.12 21.38
C PRO A 596 24.93 20.82 20.57
N PRO A 597 25.02 22.16 20.63
CA PRO A 597 26.06 22.92 19.92
C PRO A 597 27.50 22.44 20.18
N SER A 598 27.81 22.03 21.42
CA SER A 598 29.11 21.48 21.82
C SER A 598 29.45 20.17 21.09
N VAL A 599 28.45 19.32 20.84
CA VAL A 599 28.58 18.01 20.21
C VAL A 599 28.53 18.12 18.68
N ALA A 600 27.66 18.98 18.16
CA ALA A 600 27.34 19.07 16.72
C ALA A 600 28.59 19.27 15.86
N LYS A 601 29.52 20.14 16.27
CA LYS A 601 30.75 20.44 15.52
C LYS A 601 31.65 19.21 15.36
N ILE A 602 31.80 18.40 16.42
CA ILE A 602 32.61 17.17 16.40
C ILE A 602 31.91 16.07 15.59
N MET A 603 30.58 16.03 15.63
CA MET A 603 29.76 15.06 14.90
C MET A 603 29.63 15.35 13.40
N GLN A 604 30.02 16.53 12.91
CA GLN A 604 29.82 16.94 11.51
C GLN A 604 30.31 15.91 10.47
N PRO A 605 31.52 15.31 10.59
CA PRO A 605 32.01 14.32 9.61
C PRO A 605 31.15 13.05 9.59
N ILE A 606 30.71 12.60 10.76
CA ILE A 606 29.87 11.41 10.95
C ILE A 606 28.48 11.63 10.35
N VAL A 607 27.87 12.79 10.65
CA VAL A 607 26.51 13.17 10.24
C VAL A 607 26.36 13.29 8.72
N LYS A 608 27.46 13.53 8.01
CA LYS A 608 27.49 13.63 6.54
C LYS A 608 27.62 12.30 5.81
N THR A 609 27.90 11.20 6.52
CA THR A 609 28.03 9.88 5.91
C THR A 609 26.70 9.33 5.40
N ARG A 610 26.77 8.45 4.39
CA ARG A 610 25.61 7.71 3.89
C ARG A 610 25.02 6.77 4.92
N LEU A 611 25.87 6.13 5.74
CA LEU A 611 25.43 5.26 6.84
C LEU A 611 24.60 6.03 7.87
N TYR A 612 25.03 7.23 8.27
CA TYR A 612 24.23 8.07 9.17
C TYR A 612 22.91 8.49 8.52
N ALA A 613 22.92 8.90 7.25
CA ALA A 613 21.69 9.24 6.52
C ALA A 613 20.68 8.05 6.49
N MET A 614 21.17 6.82 6.33
CA MET A 614 20.36 5.61 6.41
C MET A 614 19.74 5.42 7.81
N CYS A 615 20.53 5.63 8.86
CA CYS A 615 20.05 5.54 10.24
C CYS A 615 18.97 6.58 10.55
N VAL A 616 19.17 7.84 10.12
CA VAL A 616 18.18 8.91 10.31
C VAL A 616 16.92 8.67 9.49
N THR A 617 17.06 8.19 8.26
CA THR A 617 15.92 7.81 7.42
C THR A 617 15.09 6.73 8.13
N PHE A 618 15.73 5.72 8.71
CA PHE A 618 15.06 4.67 9.46
C PHE A 618 14.41 5.19 10.76
N ALA A 619 15.09 6.07 11.50
CA ALA A 619 14.57 6.68 12.72
C ALA A 619 13.34 7.58 12.47
N THR A 620 13.31 8.26 11.32
CA THR A 620 12.26 9.21 10.95
C THR A 620 11.08 8.56 10.21
N LEU A 621 11.36 7.63 9.29
CA LEU A 621 10.37 7.07 8.36
C LEU A 621 10.08 5.59 8.55
N LYS A 622 10.78 4.92 9.48
CA LYS A 622 10.59 3.49 9.79
C LYS A 622 10.82 2.55 8.59
N ASN A 623 11.48 3.03 7.54
CA ASN A 623 11.74 2.29 6.32
C ASN A 623 13.24 1.97 6.19
N PRO A 624 13.66 0.71 6.46
CA PRO A 624 15.07 0.31 6.37
C PRO A 624 15.57 0.18 4.93
N HIS A 625 14.68 0.20 3.94
CA HIS A 625 15.03 0.03 2.52
C HIS A 625 15.35 1.36 1.82
N MET A 626 15.12 2.49 2.48
CA MET A 626 15.29 3.82 1.91
C MET A 626 16.46 4.55 2.55
N ILE A 627 17.18 5.32 1.73
CA ILE A 627 18.21 6.26 2.19
C ILE A 627 17.87 7.60 1.56
N ASP A 628 17.44 8.55 2.37
CA ASP A 628 17.17 9.90 1.91
C ASP A 628 18.16 10.87 2.56
N GLY A 629 18.93 11.58 1.75
CA GLY A 629 19.91 12.54 2.25
C GLY A 629 19.27 13.79 2.85
N ASN A 630 18.05 14.15 2.44
CA ASN A 630 17.39 15.40 2.77
C ASN A 630 16.37 15.27 3.91
N ILE A 631 15.92 14.05 4.24
CA ILE A 631 14.92 13.81 5.27
C ILE A 631 15.28 14.39 6.63
N HIS A 632 16.54 14.31 7.05
CA HIS A 632 16.93 14.86 8.34
C HIS A 632 16.73 16.38 8.39
N MET A 633 17.16 17.09 7.34
CA MET A 633 17.01 18.55 7.25
C MET A 633 15.54 18.96 7.21
N ALA A 634 14.71 18.23 6.46
CA ALA A 634 13.28 18.46 6.41
C ALA A 634 12.61 18.23 7.78
N ALA A 635 12.95 17.12 8.45
CA ALA A 635 12.42 16.79 9.77
C ALA A 635 12.82 17.83 10.84
N LEU A 636 14.07 18.32 10.81
CA LEU A 636 14.55 19.41 11.67
C LEU A 636 13.73 20.69 11.43
N GLY A 637 13.57 21.13 10.17
CA GLY A 637 12.82 22.34 9.84
C GLY A 637 11.34 22.27 10.23
N VAL A 638 10.70 21.13 10.00
CA VAL A 638 9.29 20.92 10.39
C VAL A 638 9.14 20.90 11.90
N THR A 639 10.07 20.25 12.62
CA THR A 639 10.07 20.22 14.09
C THR A 639 10.32 21.62 14.67
N TRP A 640 11.19 22.42 14.04
CA TRP A 640 11.45 23.80 14.42
C TRP A 640 10.20 24.68 14.28
N VAL A 641 9.53 24.64 13.12
CA VAL A 641 8.27 25.38 12.91
C VAL A 641 7.20 24.93 13.90
N ARG A 642 7.14 23.63 14.23
CA ARG A 642 6.21 23.12 15.22
C ARG A 642 6.48 23.66 16.63
N CYS A 643 7.75 23.82 17.02
CA CYS A 643 8.11 24.44 18.30
C CYS A 643 7.56 25.88 18.40
N ILE A 644 7.64 26.64 17.31
CA ILE A 644 7.12 28.01 17.21
C ILE A 644 5.59 28.03 17.24
N PHE A 645 4.94 27.14 16.48
CA PHE A 645 3.48 27.02 16.43
C PHE A 645 2.89 26.70 17.81
N GLU A 646 3.49 25.76 18.55
CA GLU A 646 2.99 25.36 19.87
C GLU A 646 3.36 26.34 20.99
N ASN A 647 4.38 27.17 20.80
CA ASN A 647 4.88 28.12 21.81
C ASN A 647 5.11 29.50 21.15
N PRO A 648 4.03 30.22 20.79
CA PRO A 648 4.13 31.47 20.04
C PRO A 648 4.65 32.66 20.88
N THR A 649 4.57 32.60 22.20
CA THR A 649 4.97 33.69 23.11
C THR A 649 6.48 33.75 23.33
N THR A 650 7.05 34.96 23.34
CA THR A 650 8.46 35.22 23.66
C THR A 650 8.60 35.99 24.99
N PRO A 651 9.56 35.64 25.88
CA PRO A 651 10.51 34.53 25.78
C PRO A 651 9.83 33.16 25.94
N ARG A 652 10.33 32.15 25.21
CA ARG A 652 9.82 30.77 25.30
C ARG A 652 10.36 30.08 26.56
N PRO A 653 9.68 29.03 27.07
CA PRO A 653 10.22 28.19 28.12
C PRO A 653 11.62 27.67 27.77
N GLU A 654 12.50 27.58 28.78
CA GLU A 654 13.92 27.26 28.60
C GLU A 654 14.18 25.97 27.80
N HIS A 655 13.42 24.92 28.08
CA HIS A 655 13.53 23.64 27.37
C HIS A 655 13.17 23.75 25.87
N ILE A 656 12.27 24.67 25.48
CA ILE A 656 11.95 24.93 24.06
C ILE A 656 13.10 25.69 23.41
N ARG A 657 13.70 26.66 24.13
CA ARG A 657 14.87 27.40 23.64
C ARG A 657 16.04 26.47 23.37
N ILE A 658 16.41 25.62 24.35
CA ILE A 658 17.47 24.62 24.20
C ILE A 658 17.19 23.67 23.02
N ARG A 659 15.94 23.20 22.89
CA ARG A 659 15.55 22.35 21.76
C ARG A 659 15.75 23.04 20.41
N MET A 660 15.32 24.30 20.29
CA MET A 660 15.49 25.08 19.05
C MET A 660 16.98 25.31 18.75
N GLU A 661 17.80 25.57 19.76
CA GLU A 661 19.25 25.69 19.62
C GLU A 661 19.91 24.39 19.14
N ASN A 662 19.50 23.25 19.69
CA ASN A 662 19.98 21.93 19.25
C ASN A 662 19.55 21.64 17.80
N ILE A 663 18.32 22.02 17.41
CA ILE A 663 17.85 21.90 16.02
C ILE A 663 18.73 22.76 15.09
N ASP A 664 18.95 24.02 15.44
CA ASP A 664 19.72 24.96 14.61
C ASP A 664 21.19 24.50 14.48
N ALA A 665 21.82 24.07 15.58
CA ALA A 665 23.18 23.56 15.59
C ALA A 665 23.32 22.29 14.73
N THR A 666 22.34 21.38 14.79
CA THR A 666 22.33 20.16 13.98
C THR A 666 22.11 20.47 12.50
N ALA A 667 21.20 21.39 12.17
CA ALA A 667 20.92 21.79 10.80
C ALA A 667 22.11 22.51 10.15
N ALA A 668 22.85 23.32 10.91
CA ALA A 668 24.05 24.00 10.45
C ALA A 668 25.12 23.04 9.90
N LEU A 669 25.15 21.79 10.38
CA LEU A 669 26.08 20.76 9.89
C LEU A 669 25.90 20.43 8.41
N TYR A 670 24.72 20.70 7.85
CA TYR A 670 24.36 20.39 6.48
C TYR A 670 24.48 21.57 5.51
N MET A 671 24.66 22.80 6.00
CA MET A 671 24.52 24.02 5.20
C MET A 671 25.55 24.15 4.06
N ASP A 672 26.66 23.41 4.13
CA ASP A 672 27.69 23.35 3.08
C ASP A 672 27.39 22.33 1.98
N ARG A 673 26.30 21.55 2.09
CA ARG A 673 25.91 20.62 1.03
C ARG A 673 25.57 21.39 -0.27
N PRO A 674 26.09 20.97 -1.44
CA PRO A 674 25.92 21.71 -2.68
C PRO A 674 24.48 22.08 -3.01
N GLY A 675 23.52 21.15 -2.84
CA GLY A 675 22.11 21.42 -3.09
C GLY A 675 21.49 22.50 -2.19
N TYR A 676 21.93 22.59 -0.92
CA TYR A 676 21.46 23.60 0.02
C TYR A 676 22.15 24.94 -0.18
N VAL A 677 23.45 24.95 -0.46
CA VAL A 677 24.17 26.16 -0.86
C VAL A 677 23.50 26.79 -2.09
N THR A 678 23.18 25.97 -3.10
CA THR A 678 22.48 26.45 -4.29
C THR A 678 21.08 26.95 -3.95
N TYR A 679 20.29 26.22 -3.16
CA TYR A 679 18.96 26.69 -2.76
C TYR A 679 19.00 28.02 -2.00
N VAL A 680 19.92 28.17 -1.04
CA VAL A 680 20.14 29.40 -0.29
C VAL A 680 20.53 30.55 -1.21
N LYS A 681 21.45 30.32 -2.15
CA LYS A 681 21.82 31.31 -3.16
C LYS A 681 20.61 31.77 -3.96
N PHE A 682 19.78 30.84 -4.45
CA PHE A 682 18.54 31.16 -5.14
C PHE A 682 17.56 31.94 -4.25
N LEU A 683 17.39 31.56 -2.98
CA LEU A 683 16.51 32.28 -2.04
C LEU A 683 16.94 33.74 -1.86
N MET A 684 18.25 33.98 -1.90
CA MET A 684 18.87 35.29 -1.70
C MET A 684 18.93 36.13 -2.97
N GLU A 685 19.22 35.55 -4.13
CA GLU A 685 19.43 36.28 -5.39
C GLU A 685 18.18 36.30 -6.29
N HIS A 686 17.36 35.24 -6.22
CA HIS A 686 16.18 34.99 -7.07
C HIS A 686 15.02 34.46 -6.22
N THR A 687 14.64 35.23 -5.20
CA THR A 687 13.66 34.85 -4.17
C THR A 687 12.36 34.31 -4.78
N GLU A 688 11.87 34.94 -5.84
CA GLU A 688 10.69 34.53 -6.57
C GLU A 688 10.82 33.11 -7.13
N GLN A 689 11.98 32.71 -7.65
CA GLN A 689 12.22 31.37 -8.18
C GLN A 689 12.33 30.33 -7.06
N ALA A 690 12.99 30.68 -5.95
CA ALA A 690 13.20 29.79 -4.81
C ALA A 690 11.91 29.45 -4.05
N LEU A 691 10.86 30.24 -4.22
CA LEU A 691 9.54 30.06 -3.59
C LEU A 691 8.50 29.41 -4.52
N MET A 692 8.79 29.27 -5.83
CA MET A 692 7.91 28.56 -6.76
C MET A 692 7.81 27.09 -6.40
N THR A 693 6.60 26.53 -6.47
CA THR A 693 6.40 25.08 -6.29
C THR A 693 7.26 24.27 -7.27
N GLU A 694 7.36 24.75 -8.52
CA GLU A 694 8.29 24.24 -9.52
C GLU A 694 8.88 25.42 -10.32
N SER A 695 10.17 25.69 -10.17
CA SER A 695 10.87 26.73 -10.93
C SER A 695 11.24 26.25 -12.34
N ILE A 696 11.32 27.20 -13.28
CA ILE A 696 11.88 27.01 -14.62
C ILE A 696 13.41 26.96 -14.57
N MET A 697 14.01 27.59 -13.57
CA MET A 697 15.46 27.57 -13.38
C MET A 697 15.88 26.23 -12.82
N THR A 698 16.92 25.67 -13.42
CA THR A 698 17.53 24.42 -12.98
C THR A 698 18.89 24.68 -12.34
N ALA A 699 19.15 24.00 -11.24
CA ALA A 699 20.47 23.83 -10.66
C ALA A 699 20.93 22.40 -10.97
N ASP A 700 22.05 22.25 -11.66
CA ASP A 700 22.60 20.94 -12.02
C ASP A 700 21.59 20.01 -12.72
N LYS A 701 20.82 20.57 -13.68
CA LYS A 701 19.74 19.91 -14.45
C LYS A 701 18.48 19.55 -13.64
N ASN A 702 18.40 19.89 -12.35
CA ASN A 702 17.21 19.70 -11.54
C ASN A 702 16.51 21.04 -11.28
N PRO A 703 15.18 21.14 -11.44
CA PRO A 703 14.46 22.37 -11.14
C PRO A 703 14.56 22.70 -9.65
N VAL A 704 14.76 23.98 -9.33
CA VAL A 704 14.64 24.45 -7.94
C VAL A 704 13.16 24.38 -7.55
N LYS A 705 12.84 23.68 -6.46
CA LYS A 705 11.46 23.49 -5.99
C LYS A 705 11.29 24.01 -4.57
N CYS A 706 10.15 24.64 -4.32
CA CYS A 706 9.65 25.02 -3.00
C CYS A 706 8.40 24.22 -2.68
N GLU A 707 8.62 23.00 -2.20
CA GLU A 707 7.55 22.05 -1.95
C GLU A 707 6.70 22.49 -0.74
N THR A 708 7.33 23.14 0.24
CA THR A 708 6.74 23.65 1.48
C THR A 708 7.32 25.02 1.81
N LEU A 709 6.52 25.87 2.47
CA LEU A 709 7.00 27.17 2.98
C LEU A 709 7.88 27.03 4.23
N ILE A 710 7.88 25.86 4.88
CA ILE A 710 8.78 25.57 6.00
C ILE A 710 10.24 25.63 5.55
N LYS A 711 10.53 25.18 4.33
CA LYS A 711 11.88 25.15 3.75
C LYS A 711 12.50 26.56 3.69
N PRO A 712 11.92 27.54 2.97
CA PRO A 712 12.48 28.90 2.93
C PRO A 712 12.46 29.59 4.30
N MET A 713 11.44 29.36 5.14
CA MET A 713 11.42 29.89 6.51
C MET A 713 12.63 29.39 7.32
N PHE A 714 12.86 28.08 7.33
CA PHE A 714 13.93 27.47 8.11
C PHE A 714 15.31 27.85 7.59
N PHE A 715 15.53 27.84 6.27
CA PHE A 715 16.80 28.31 5.70
C PHE A 715 17.06 29.79 6.00
N LEU A 716 16.04 30.66 5.96
CA LEU A 716 16.20 32.07 6.31
C LEU A 716 16.59 32.27 7.78
N ASN A 717 16.01 31.48 8.70
CA ASN A 717 16.42 31.45 10.10
C ASN A 717 17.90 31.07 10.25
N LEU A 718 18.34 29.99 9.60
CA LEU A 718 19.74 29.56 9.68
C LEU A 718 20.72 30.61 9.13
N ILE A 719 20.36 31.30 8.05
CA ILE A 719 21.15 32.41 7.48
C ILE A 719 21.25 33.56 8.50
N GLN A 720 20.14 33.95 9.14
CA GLN A 720 20.12 35.04 10.12
C GLN A 720 20.89 34.72 11.41
N LYS A 721 21.09 33.43 11.72
CA LYS A 721 21.94 32.99 12.84
C LYS A 721 23.40 32.77 12.45
N SER A 722 23.72 32.68 11.16
CA SER A 722 25.09 32.53 10.67
C SER A 722 25.92 33.82 10.79
N GLU A 723 27.24 33.71 10.62
CA GLU A 723 28.16 34.87 10.57
C GLU A 723 27.85 35.80 9.38
N ASN A 724 27.35 35.26 8.27
CA ASN A 724 26.99 35.98 7.05
C ASN A 724 25.52 36.39 7.05
N LYS A 725 25.09 37.14 8.08
CA LYS A 725 23.71 37.59 8.20
C LYS A 725 23.27 38.40 6.99
N CYS A 726 22.06 38.11 6.50
CA CYS A 726 21.45 38.90 5.45
C CYS A 726 21.01 40.26 6.00
N ASN A 727 21.07 41.30 5.16
CA ASN A 727 20.58 42.63 5.54
C ASN A 727 19.06 42.61 5.80
N THR A 728 18.61 43.42 6.76
CA THR A 728 17.20 43.48 7.18
C THR A 728 16.22 43.77 6.02
N PRO A 729 16.52 44.67 5.06
CA PRO A 729 15.61 44.92 3.93
C PRO A 729 15.35 43.70 3.05
N LYS A 730 16.39 42.90 2.75
CA LYS A 730 16.24 41.68 1.95
C LYS A 730 15.51 40.58 2.71
N VAL A 731 15.72 40.48 4.03
CA VAL A 731 14.93 39.57 4.88
C VAL A 731 13.44 39.93 4.82
N ALA A 732 13.10 41.22 4.96
CA ALA A 732 11.72 41.68 4.88
C ALA A 732 11.10 41.41 3.49
N GLU A 733 11.86 41.55 2.41
CA GLU A 733 11.44 41.18 1.05
C GLU A 733 11.13 39.68 0.94
N ILE A 734 12.00 38.81 1.45
CA ILE A 734 11.79 37.36 1.43
C ILE A 734 10.54 36.98 2.25
N VAL A 735 10.36 37.57 3.44
CA VAL A 735 9.16 37.35 4.26
C VAL A 735 7.90 37.80 3.53
N ARG A 736 7.93 38.95 2.83
CA ARG A 736 6.80 39.42 2.00
C ARG A 736 6.40 38.37 0.96
N PHE A 737 7.36 37.78 0.25
CA PHE A 737 7.06 36.73 -0.73
C PHE A 737 6.58 35.42 -0.08
N ILE A 738 7.10 35.05 1.10
CA ILE A 738 6.61 33.90 1.87
C ILE A 738 5.13 34.11 2.26
N LEU A 739 4.76 35.31 2.74
CA LEU A 739 3.38 35.65 3.09
C LEU A 739 2.45 35.63 1.86
N LEU A 740 2.92 36.15 0.73
CA LEU A 740 2.19 36.09 -0.53
C LEU A 740 1.90 34.65 -0.95
N GLU A 741 2.90 33.78 -0.92
CA GLU A 741 2.72 32.37 -1.27
C GLU A 741 1.89 31.61 -0.23
N TYR A 742 1.96 31.97 1.05
CA TYR A 742 1.10 31.40 2.08
C TYR A 742 -0.39 31.65 1.77
N ILE A 743 -0.76 32.91 1.55
CA ILE A 743 -2.14 33.28 1.16
C ILE A 743 -2.49 32.65 -0.18
N GLY A 744 -1.60 32.75 -1.17
CA GLY A 744 -1.79 32.18 -2.50
C GLY A 744 -2.09 30.68 -2.52
N ARG A 745 -1.34 29.88 -1.74
CA ARG A 745 -1.55 28.43 -1.63
C ARG A 745 -2.79 28.08 -0.79
N CYS A 746 -3.18 28.91 0.18
CA CYS A 746 -4.45 28.75 0.89
C CYS A 746 -5.65 29.02 -0.04
N LEU A 747 -5.56 30.08 -0.85
CA LEU A 747 -6.66 30.52 -1.72
C LEU A 747 -6.76 29.76 -3.05
N SER A 748 -5.70 29.08 -3.50
CA SER A 748 -5.74 28.24 -4.70
C SER A 748 -6.72 27.07 -4.58
N HIS A 749 -7.00 26.62 -3.35
CA HIS A 749 -7.94 25.55 -3.05
C HIS A 749 -9.21 26.03 -2.33
N TYR A 750 -9.35 27.35 -2.11
CA TYR A 750 -10.51 27.91 -1.45
C TYR A 750 -11.77 27.69 -2.28
N LYS A 751 -12.75 27.04 -1.67
CA LYS A 751 -14.15 27.00 -2.13
C LYS A 751 -14.97 27.72 -1.06
N SER A 752 -15.84 28.64 -1.47
CA SER A 752 -16.75 29.27 -0.51
C SER A 752 -17.61 28.20 0.16
N GLU A 753 -18.01 28.43 1.41
CA GLU A 753 -18.88 27.52 2.18
C GLU A 753 -20.20 27.22 1.46
N LYS A 754 -20.61 28.11 0.54
CA LYS A 754 -21.84 28.02 -0.25
C LYS A 754 -21.63 27.44 -1.66
N GLY A 755 -20.42 27.00 -2.00
CA GLY A 755 -20.08 26.46 -3.34
C GLY A 755 -20.18 27.46 -4.49
N LYS A 756 -20.32 28.77 -4.20
CA LYS A 756 -20.37 29.87 -5.17
C LYS A 756 -18.95 30.40 -5.45
N ASP A 757 -18.60 30.67 -6.70
CA ASP A 757 -17.28 31.20 -7.10
C ASP A 757 -17.23 32.74 -6.94
N THR A 758 -17.32 33.21 -5.70
CA THR A 758 -17.30 34.66 -5.36
C THR A 758 -16.27 35.02 -4.29
N PRO A 759 -14.98 34.70 -4.51
CA PRO A 759 -13.95 34.95 -3.51
C PRO A 759 -13.75 36.43 -3.19
N PHE A 760 -13.94 37.37 -4.13
CA PHE A 760 -13.75 38.80 -3.79
C PHE A 760 -14.84 39.29 -2.84
N THR A 761 -16.09 38.90 -3.06
CA THR A 761 -17.20 39.22 -2.17
C THR A 761 -16.98 38.63 -0.78
N ASP A 762 -16.56 37.36 -0.72
CA ASP A 762 -16.30 36.61 0.51
C ASP A 762 -15.22 37.23 1.42
N PHE A 763 -14.20 37.86 0.82
CA PHE A 763 -13.06 38.42 1.55
C PHE A 763 -13.12 39.93 1.72
N PHE A 764 -13.86 40.66 0.87
CA PHE A 764 -13.86 42.13 0.88
C PHE A 764 -15.23 42.80 1.10
N ALA A 765 -16.33 42.06 0.97
CA ALA A 765 -17.69 42.61 1.05
C ALA A 765 -18.63 41.72 1.86
N VAL A 766 -18.20 41.32 3.06
CA VAL A 766 -18.92 40.36 3.94
C VAL A 766 -20.36 40.80 4.23
N SER A 767 -20.63 42.10 4.30
CA SER A 767 -21.98 42.64 4.50
C SER A 767 -22.96 42.33 3.35
N LEU A 768 -22.47 42.01 2.16
CA LEU A 768 -23.28 41.59 1.01
C LEU A 768 -23.65 40.10 1.04
N ASP A 769 -23.05 39.31 1.94
CA ASP A 769 -23.35 37.88 2.07
C ASP A 769 -24.54 37.57 3.02
N ASP A 770 -25.12 38.60 3.62
CA ASP A 770 -26.35 38.54 4.41
C ASP A 770 -27.55 38.13 3.53
N GLN A 771 -28.02 36.90 3.72
CA GLN A 771 -29.09 36.32 2.89
C GLN A 771 -30.41 37.05 3.05
N GLU A 772 -30.69 37.60 4.23
CA GLU A 772 -31.99 38.21 4.52
C GLU A 772 -32.08 39.58 3.86
N LYS A 773 -31.00 40.37 3.96
CA LYS A 773 -30.89 41.65 3.23
C LYS A 773 -30.91 41.41 1.73
N LYS A 774 -30.20 40.40 1.25
CA LYS A 774 -30.19 40.05 -0.17
C LYS A 774 -31.57 39.69 -0.70
N LYS A 775 -32.34 38.90 0.05
CA LYS A 775 -33.72 38.56 -0.28
C LYS A 775 -34.62 39.79 -0.31
N GLN A 776 -34.49 40.68 0.69
CA GLN A 776 -35.23 41.95 0.72
C GLN A 776 -34.90 42.83 -0.49
N TRP A 777 -33.63 42.89 -0.90
CA TRP A 777 -33.20 43.63 -2.09
C TRP A 777 -33.76 43.04 -3.37
N VAL A 778 -33.62 41.72 -3.58
CA VAL A 778 -34.19 41.03 -4.74
C VAL A 778 -35.69 41.29 -4.81
N GLN A 779 -36.41 41.20 -3.70
CA GLN A 779 -37.84 41.46 -3.67
C GLN A 779 -38.18 42.91 -4.01
N LYS A 780 -37.46 43.89 -3.48
CA LYS A 780 -37.62 45.31 -3.83
C LYS A 780 -37.46 45.54 -5.34
N TYR A 781 -36.40 44.99 -5.93
CA TYR A 781 -36.13 45.15 -7.37
C TYR A 781 -37.13 44.40 -8.25
N VAL A 782 -37.68 43.27 -7.80
CA VAL A 782 -38.79 42.61 -8.50
C VAL A 782 -40.00 43.54 -8.57
N GLU A 783 -40.34 44.24 -7.47
CA GLU A 783 -41.47 45.18 -7.46
C GLU A 783 -41.21 46.41 -8.34
N GLU A 784 -40.01 47.00 -8.30
CA GLU A 784 -39.63 48.12 -9.18
C GLU A 784 -39.64 47.70 -10.67
N ALA A 785 -39.13 46.51 -11.00
CA ALA A 785 -39.16 45.97 -12.37
C ALA A 785 -40.59 45.69 -12.85
N LYS A 786 -41.49 45.21 -11.98
CA LYS A 786 -42.92 45.07 -12.30
C LYS A 786 -43.57 46.41 -12.62
N GLU A 787 -43.27 47.44 -11.83
CA GLU A 787 -43.82 48.78 -12.04
C GLU A 787 -43.33 49.36 -13.37
N THR A 788 -42.04 49.21 -13.70
CA THR A 788 -41.47 49.62 -14.99
C THR A 788 -42.10 48.85 -16.15
N MET A 789 -42.24 47.52 -16.02
CA MET A 789 -42.87 46.71 -17.05
C MET A 789 -44.32 47.15 -17.29
N SER A 790 -45.08 47.43 -16.23
CA SER A 790 -46.44 47.95 -16.31
C SER A 790 -46.49 49.32 -17.00
N LYS A 791 -45.51 50.20 -16.78
CA LYS A 791 -45.43 51.52 -17.43
C LYS A 791 -45.05 51.44 -18.92
N GLU A 792 -44.11 50.56 -19.29
CA GLU A 792 -43.61 50.46 -20.67
C GLU A 792 -44.56 49.70 -21.61
N THR A 793 -45.38 48.79 -21.07
CA THR A 793 -46.32 48.01 -21.87
C THR A 793 -47.71 48.59 -22.00
N SER A 794 -47.98 49.75 -21.41
CA SER A 794 -49.30 50.38 -21.36
C SER A 794 -49.42 51.57 -22.32
N ALA A 795 -50.41 51.54 -23.22
CA ALA A 795 -51.04 52.77 -23.72
C ALA A 795 -52.08 53.33 -22.71
N SER A 796 -52.52 52.50 -21.75
CA SER A 796 -53.43 52.84 -20.64
C SER A 796 -53.10 51.96 -19.41
N PRO A 797 -53.09 52.49 -18.17
CA PRO A 797 -52.80 51.73 -16.93
C PRO A 797 -53.78 50.59 -16.58
N GLN A 798 -54.80 50.36 -17.40
CA GLN A 798 -55.81 49.30 -17.21
C GLN A 798 -55.57 48.05 -18.06
N ASP A 799 -54.57 48.07 -18.95
CA ASP A 799 -54.26 46.94 -19.83
C ASP A 799 -53.27 45.99 -19.11
N GLY A 800 -53.71 44.78 -18.75
CA GLY A 800 -52.87 43.74 -18.13
C GLY A 800 -51.73 43.21 -19.01
N LEU A 801 -50.86 42.37 -18.46
CA LEU A 801 -49.72 41.77 -19.18
C LEU A 801 -50.13 40.93 -20.40
N LEU A 802 -51.29 40.29 -20.35
CA LEU A 802 -51.85 39.51 -21.44
C LEU A 802 -52.18 40.41 -22.64
N SER A 803 -52.69 41.62 -22.43
CA SER A 803 -52.96 42.58 -23.52
C SER A 803 -51.69 42.96 -24.27
N SER A 804 -50.58 43.08 -23.55
CA SER A 804 -49.32 43.57 -24.10
C SER A 804 -48.43 42.47 -24.67
N PHE A 805 -48.57 41.22 -24.19
CA PHE A 805 -47.78 40.09 -24.66
C PHE A 805 -48.63 38.91 -25.15
N TYR A 806 -48.59 38.66 -26.46
CA TYR A 806 -49.29 37.54 -27.10
C TYR A 806 -48.89 36.14 -26.58
N THR A 807 -47.70 35.98 -26.01
CA THR A 807 -47.20 34.68 -25.53
C THR A 807 -46.40 34.87 -24.26
N LEU A 808 -46.48 33.90 -23.34
CA LEU A 808 -45.67 33.86 -22.13
C LEU A 808 -44.16 34.02 -22.41
N GLU A 809 -43.64 33.38 -23.46
CA GLU A 809 -42.23 33.52 -23.85
C GLU A 809 -41.80 34.96 -24.20
N LYS A 810 -42.73 35.77 -24.72
CA LYS A 810 -42.47 37.19 -25.00
C LYS A 810 -42.47 38.00 -23.70
N ALA A 811 -43.40 37.71 -22.78
CA ALA A 811 -43.43 38.33 -21.46
C ALA A 811 -42.13 38.01 -20.67
N LYS A 812 -41.68 36.75 -20.69
CA LYS A 812 -40.40 36.33 -20.08
C LYS A 812 -39.20 37.06 -20.68
N LYS A 813 -39.15 37.18 -22.02
CA LYS A 813 -38.06 37.91 -22.69
C LYS A 813 -38.04 39.41 -22.34
N ALA A 814 -39.21 40.04 -22.25
CA ALA A 814 -39.32 41.43 -21.83
C ALA A 814 -38.89 41.61 -20.35
N ALA A 815 -39.33 40.69 -19.48
CA ALA A 815 -38.92 40.67 -18.07
C ALA A 815 -37.39 40.54 -17.92
N VAL A 816 -36.74 39.69 -18.72
CA VAL A 816 -35.26 39.58 -18.73
C VAL A 816 -34.60 40.87 -19.18
N LEU A 817 -35.12 41.56 -20.21
CA LEU A 817 -34.54 42.82 -20.69
C LEU A 817 -34.63 43.90 -19.59
N ILE A 818 -35.82 44.10 -19.01
CA ILE A 818 -36.06 45.07 -17.94
C ILE A 818 -35.25 44.74 -16.69
N ALA A 819 -35.22 43.48 -16.27
CA ALA A 819 -34.37 43.07 -15.15
C ALA A 819 -32.89 43.32 -15.42
N THR A 820 -32.41 43.17 -16.65
CA THR A 820 -31.00 43.47 -16.98
C THR A 820 -30.72 44.96 -16.76
N GLU A 821 -31.59 45.83 -17.28
CA GLU A 821 -31.45 47.29 -17.15
C GLU A 821 -31.58 47.75 -15.69
N GLU A 822 -32.51 47.17 -14.92
CA GLU A 822 -32.73 47.51 -13.52
C GLU A 822 -31.60 47.00 -12.61
N VAL A 823 -31.05 45.82 -12.91
CA VAL A 823 -29.88 45.28 -12.19
C VAL A 823 -28.64 46.10 -12.49
N GLU A 824 -28.40 46.48 -13.74
CA GLU A 824 -27.26 47.32 -14.10
C GLU A 824 -27.33 48.71 -13.47
N ARG A 825 -28.54 49.28 -13.33
CA ARG A 825 -28.76 50.58 -12.67
C ARG A 825 -28.51 50.48 -11.16
N ASN A 826 -29.13 49.54 -10.48
CA ASN A 826 -29.14 49.51 -9.01
C ASN A 826 -27.95 48.77 -8.36
N THR A 827 -27.29 47.85 -9.07
CA THR A 827 -26.11 47.15 -8.52
C THR A 827 -24.94 48.11 -8.28
N ARG A 828 -24.82 49.16 -9.10
CA ARG A 828 -23.78 50.21 -8.93
C ARG A 828 -23.99 51.01 -7.64
N ASP A 829 -25.25 51.32 -7.32
CA ASP A 829 -25.60 52.09 -6.13
C ASP A 829 -25.40 51.25 -4.85
N LEU A 830 -25.77 49.98 -4.89
CA LEU A 830 -25.57 49.05 -3.76
C LEU A 830 -24.10 48.91 -3.35
N ILE A 831 -23.19 48.88 -4.32
CA ILE A 831 -21.75 48.70 -4.07
C ILE A 831 -21.07 50.01 -3.72
N ALA A 832 -21.59 51.15 -4.20
CA ALA A 832 -21.09 52.47 -3.84
C ALA A 832 -21.18 52.72 -2.32
N ASP A 833 -22.22 52.22 -1.66
CA ASP A 833 -22.46 52.40 -0.22
C ASP A 833 -21.85 51.30 0.66
N THR A 834 -21.29 50.25 0.07
CA THR A 834 -20.72 49.12 0.82
C THR A 834 -19.25 49.37 1.16
N PRO A 835 -18.85 49.35 2.44
CA PRO A 835 -17.44 49.47 2.80
C PRO A 835 -16.66 48.22 2.38
N LEU A 836 -15.80 48.38 1.37
CA LEU A 836 -14.94 47.30 0.87
C LEU A 836 -13.66 47.24 1.71
N LYS A 837 -13.59 46.27 2.62
CA LYS A 837 -12.43 46.04 3.50
C LYS A 837 -12.13 44.56 3.62
N VAL A 838 -10.85 44.22 3.70
CA VAL A 838 -10.44 42.82 3.84
C VAL A 838 -10.90 42.27 5.18
N ASN A 839 -11.50 41.08 5.16
CA ASN A 839 -11.80 40.32 6.37
C ASN A 839 -10.52 39.65 6.88
N ALA A 840 -9.71 40.41 7.62
CA ALA A 840 -8.45 39.93 8.16
C ALA A 840 -8.60 38.69 9.06
N GLU A 841 -9.70 38.58 9.82
CA GLU A 841 -9.96 37.40 10.65
C GLU A 841 -10.14 36.13 9.83
N LYS A 842 -10.86 36.22 8.69
CA LYS A 842 -11.00 35.10 7.76
C LYS A 842 -9.67 34.69 7.13
N ILE A 843 -8.78 35.66 6.83
CA ILE A 843 -7.42 35.38 6.35
C ILE A 843 -6.59 34.68 7.43
N LYS A 844 -6.66 35.13 8.69
CA LYS A 844 -5.94 34.52 9.82
C LYS A 844 -6.36 33.08 10.09
N GLN A 845 -7.60 32.73 9.77
CA GLN A 845 -8.15 31.38 9.91
C GLN A 845 -7.82 30.44 8.75
N LEU A 846 -7.26 30.95 7.64
CA LEU A 846 -6.85 30.11 6.52
C LEU A 846 -5.83 29.08 6.97
N ARG A 847 -6.01 27.84 6.51
CA ARG A 847 -5.06 26.74 6.74
C ARG A 847 -4.78 26.03 5.44
N ASN A 848 -3.51 25.85 5.13
CA ASN A 848 -3.10 24.98 4.05
C ASN A 848 -2.76 23.59 4.60
N VAL A 849 -3.75 22.71 4.57
CA VAL A 849 -3.65 21.32 5.06
C VAL A 849 -2.73 20.45 4.18
N THR A 850 -2.46 20.88 2.95
CA THR A 850 -1.83 20.03 1.92
C THR A 850 -0.32 20.23 1.75
N SER A 851 0.25 21.39 2.13
CA SER A 851 1.64 21.72 1.72
C SER A 851 2.59 22.31 2.77
N ALA A 852 2.25 22.45 4.05
CA ALA A 852 3.23 22.86 5.06
C ALA A 852 2.75 22.58 6.49
N GLY A 853 3.36 21.61 7.17
CA GLY A 853 3.04 21.13 8.53
C GLY A 853 2.46 22.15 9.52
N ASP A 854 1.13 22.33 9.47
CA ASP A 854 0.36 23.25 10.31
C ASP A 854 0.92 24.69 10.39
N VAL A 855 1.38 25.27 9.28
CA VAL A 855 1.74 26.70 9.28
C VAL A 855 0.49 27.57 9.35
N SER A 856 0.42 28.43 10.37
CA SER A 856 -0.67 29.39 10.59
C SER A 856 -0.20 30.83 10.39
N TRP A 857 -1.15 31.77 10.24
CA TRP A 857 -0.84 33.20 10.19
C TRP A 857 -0.03 33.66 11.42
N ASN A 858 -0.43 33.24 12.61
CA ASN A 858 0.29 33.51 13.85
C ASN A 858 1.72 32.94 13.82
N THR A 859 1.91 31.75 13.24
CA THR A 859 3.25 31.15 13.08
C THR A 859 4.15 32.01 12.20
N MET A 860 3.61 32.60 11.12
CA MET A 860 4.36 33.50 10.25
C MET A 860 4.80 34.78 10.96
N GLU A 861 3.92 35.33 11.80
CA GLU A 861 4.21 36.53 12.59
C GLU A 861 5.30 36.27 13.64
N VAL A 862 5.20 35.15 14.37
CA VAL A 862 6.24 34.75 15.33
C VAL A 862 7.55 34.41 14.62
N PHE A 863 7.49 33.79 13.45
CA PHE A 863 8.65 33.56 12.59
C PHE A 863 9.36 34.86 12.21
N ALA A 864 8.62 35.89 11.79
CA ALA A 864 9.19 37.19 11.44
C ALA A 864 9.95 37.84 12.61
N ARG A 865 9.43 37.70 13.83
CA ARG A 865 10.14 38.10 15.07
C ARG A 865 11.40 37.26 15.30
N GLU A 866 11.31 35.94 15.14
CA GLU A 866 12.40 34.99 15.38
C GLU A 866 13.63 35.27 14.49
N ILE A 867 13.41 35.67 13.24
CA ILE A 867 14.50 36.00 12.31
C ILE A 867 15.04 37.43 12.48
N GLY A 868 14.58 38.16 13.51
CA GLY A 868 15.12 39.47 13.89
C GLY A 868 14.57 40.67 13.10
N LEU A 869 13.38 40.57 12.49
CA LEU A 869 12.72 41.77 11.93
C LEU A 869 12.24 42.68 13.07
N GLY A 870 12.45 43.99 12.92
CA GLY A 870 11.95 44.99 13.87
C GLY A 870 10.42 45.10 13.85
N GLU A 871 9.83 45.49 14.99
CA GLU A 871 8.37 45.53 15.15
C GLU A 871 7.69 46.43 14.10
N ASP A 872 8.30 47.56 13.73
CA ASP A 872 7.76 48.46 12.68
C ASP A 872 7.60 47.75 11.32
N MET A 873 8.54 46.88 10.95
CA MET A 873 8.47 46.13 9.70
C MET A 873 7.43 45.00 9.79
N ILE A 874 7.31 44.36 10.95
CA ILE A 874 6.31 43.32 11.20
C ILE A 874 4.91 43.93 11.13
N VAL A 875 4.67 45.03 11.84
CA VAL A 875 3.40 45.77 11.80
C VAL A 875 3.06 46.15 10.35
N LYS A 876 4.04 46.57 9.56
CA LYS A 876 3.83 46.87 8.13
C LYS A 876 3.48 45.63 7.32
N LEU A 877 4.25 44.55 7.40
CA LEU A 877 4.04 43.31 6.61
C LEU A 877 2.71 42.62 6.95
N PHE A 878 2.25 42.75 8.19
CA PHE A 878 1.01 42.15 8.69
C PHE A 878 -0.14 43.17 8.79
N SER A 879 0.03 44.37 8.22
CA SER A 879 -1.00 45.42 8.19
C SER A 879 -2.20 45.02 7.32
N GLU A 880 -3.36 45.64 7.57
CA GLU A 880 -4.57 45.49 6.74
C GLU A 880 -4.29 45.82 5.26
N GLU A 881 -3.45 46.83 5.01
CA GLU A 881 -3.04 47.23 3.65
C GLU A 881 -2.26 46.10 2.95
N SER A 882 -1.25 45.54 3.61
CA SER A 882 -0.45 44.44 3.04
C SER A 882 -1.27 43.16 2.87
N ILE A 883 -2.14 42.83 3.83
CA ILE A 883 -3.07 41.70 3.71
C ILE A 883 -3.98 41.88 2.49
N THR A 884 -4.46 43.10 2.25
CA THR A 884 -5.27 43.45 1.07
C THR A 884 -4.48 43.20 -0.21
N GLU A 885 -3.26 43.72 -0.32
CA GLU A 885 -2.38 43.53 -1.49
C GLU A 885 -2.15 42.03 -1.77
N TYR A 886 -1.78 41.25 -0.76
CA TYR A 886 -1.52 39.81 -0.91
C TYR A 886 -2.76 39.04 -1.36
N THR A 887 -3.91 39.36 -0.76
CA THR A 887 -5.18 38.68 -1.02
C THR A 887 -5.67 38.97 -2.44
N VAL A 888 -5.65 40.25 -2.87
CA VAL A 888 -6.02 40.63 -4.24
C VAL A 888 -5.10 39.95 -5.25
N HIS A 889 -3.79 39.98 -5.02
CA HIS A 889 -2.82 39.34 -5.92
C HIS A 889 -3.04 37.83 -6.02
N ALA A 890 -3.28 37.17 -4.89
CA ALA A 890 -3.54 35.73 -4.82
C ALA A 890 -4.84 35.32 -5.51
N LEU A 891 -5.89 36.14 -5.45
CA LEU A 891 -7.15 35.87 -6.14
C LEU A 891 -7.05 36.12 -7.66
N CYS A 892 -6.23 37.07 -8.08
CA CYS A 892 -5.95 37.33 -9.50
C CYS A 892 -5.09 36.23 -10.15
N TYR A 893 -4.21 35.57 -9.39
CA TYR A 893 -3.22 34.62 -9.90
C TYR A 893 -3.23 33.30 -9.13
N ARG A 894 -3.78 32.25 -9.76
CA ARG A 894 -4.02 30.95 -9.11
C ARG A 894 -2.76 30.10 -8.99
N SER A 895 -1.82 30.20 -9.95
CA SER A 895 -0.57 29.43 -9.90
C SER A 895 0.54 30.17 -9.14
N SER A 896 1.41 29.41 -8.45
CA SER A 896 2.60 29.95 -7.76
C SER A 896 3.50 30.72 -8.73
N ARG A 897 3.67 30.20 -9.95
CA ARG A 897 4.44 30.85 -11.02
C ARG A 897 3.89 32.24 -11.37
N GLU A 898 2.58 32.37 -11.59
CA GLU A 898 1.98 33.67 -11.93
C GLU A 898 2.12 34.67 -10.78
N ARG A 899 1.86 34.25 -9.54
CA ARG A 899 1.98 35.13 -8.36
C ARG A 899 3.39 35.68 -8.20
N LEU A 900 4.40 34.86 -8.42
CA LEU A 900 5.79 35.23 -8.18
C LEU A 900 6.43 35.95 -9.38
N GLN A 901 5.88 35.83 -10.60
CA GLN A 901 6.37 36.54 -11.79
C GLN A 901 5.67 37.87 -12.06
N LYS A 902 4.44 38.06 -11.56
CA LYS A 902 3.67 39.28 -11.76
C LYS A 902 3.95 40.27 -10.62
N GLN A 903 4.08 41.55 -10.97
CA GLN A 903 4.24 42.62 -9.99
C GLN A 903 2.98 42.76 -9.13
N MET A 904 3.17 42.90 -7.82
CA MET A 904 2.07 43.11 -6.88
C MET A 904 1.44 44.48 -7.07
N THR A 905 0.12 44.52 -7.14
CA THR A 905 -0.66 45.75 -7.19
C THR A 905 -0.55 46.48 -5.84
N ASN A 906 -0.33 47.80 -5.85
CA ASN A 906 -0.31 48.58 -4.61
C ASN A 906 -1.71 48.69 -3.98
N TYR A 907 -1.77 49.07 -2.71
CA TYR A 907 -3.03 49.16 -1.96
C TYR A 907 -4.12 50.04 -2.62
N ASP A 908 -3.78 51.19 -3.19
CA ASP A 908 -4.77 52.09 -3.79
C ASP A 908 -5.34 51.54 -5.11
N ASP A 909 -4.49 50.93 -5.94
CA ASP A 909 -4.92 50.24 -7.15
C ASP A 909 -5.74 48.98 -6.80
N CYS A 910 -5.41 48.30 -5.69
CA CYS A 910 -6.18 47.17 -5.19
C CYS A 910 -7.62 47.55 -4.87
N LYS A 911 -7.90 48.74 -4.32
CA LYS A 911 -9.27 49.21 -4.06
C LYS A 911 -10.10 49.27 -5.33
N THR A 912 -9.49 49.73 -6.43
CA THR A 912 -10.14 49.80 -7.75
C THR A 912 -10.43 48.40 -8.29
N VAL A 913 -9.47 47.46 -8.15
CA VAL A 913 -9.65 46.06 -8.56
C VAL A 913 -10.73 45.37 -7.74
N ILE A 914 -10.71 45.53 -6.41
CA ILE A 914 -11.71 44.96 -5.50
C ILE A 914 -13.09 45.46 -5.87
N LYS A 915 -13.28 46.78 -6.00
CA LYS A 915 -14.57 47.37 -6.37
C LYS A 915 -15.12 46.75 -7.65
N LYS A 916 -14.31 46.74 -8.71
CA LYS A 916 -14.71 46.15 -10.00
C LYS A 916 -15.03 44.66 -9.91
N LYS A 917 -14.23 43.87 -9.18
CA LYS A 917 -14.44 42.42 -9.05
C LYS A 917 -15.65 42.07 -8.20
N VAL A 918 -15.89 42.81 -7.11
CA VAL A 918 -17.10 42.68 -6.29
C VAL A 918 -18.33 43.06 -7.10
N GLU A 919 -18.25 44.12 -7.92
CA GLU A 919 -19.30 44.48 -8.91
C GLU A 919 -19.57 43.33 -9.87
N ASP A 920 -18.55 42.80 -10.54
CA ASP A 920 -18.70 41.70 -11.50
C ASP A 920 -19.29 40.42 -10.87
N GLU A 921 -18.85 40.06 -9.66
CA GLU A 921 -19.34 38.87 -8.93
C GLU A 921 -20.79 39.03 -8.47
N ASN A 922 -21.14 40.17 -7.87
CA ASN A 922 -22.49 40.40 -7.36
C ASN A 922 -23.49 40.66 -8.48
N LEU A 923 -23.10 41.35 -9.55
CA LEU A 923 -23.93 41.52 -10.74
C LEU A 923 -24.40 40.16 -11.25
N LYS A 924 -23.48 39.19 -11.42
CA LYS A 924 -23.84 37.85 -11.88
C LYS A 924 -24.83 37.13 -10.96
N ILE A 925 -24.65 37.24 -9.63
CA ILE A 925 -25.54 36.54 -8.70
C ILE A 925 -26.89 37.24 -8.59
N VAL A 926 -26.90 38.55 -8.39
CA VAL A 926 -28.13 39.35 -8.28
C VAL A 926 -28.92 39.28 -9.57
N SER A 927 -28.28 39.39 -10.75
CA SER A 927 -28.93 39.17 -12.04
C SER A 927 -29.62 37.81 -12.06
N LYS A 928 -28.92 36.72 -11.71
CA LYS A 928 -29.52 35.38 -11.75
C LYS A 928 -30.70 35.24 -10.80
N GLU A 929 -30.53 35.61 -9.53
CA GLU A 929 -31.57 35.47 -8.51
C GLU A 929 -32.77 36.39 -8.80
N LEU A 930 -32.53 37.59 -9.34
CA LEU A 930 -33.58 38.49 -9.79
C LEU A 930 -34.29 37.99 -11.05
N PHE A 931 -33.56 37.48 -12.05
CA PHE A 931 -34.16 36.92 -13.25
C PHE A 931 -35.09 35.77 -12.90
N ASP A 932 -34.64 34.85 -12.06
CA ASP A 932 -35.45 33.71 -11.65
C ASP A 932 -36.73 34.18 -10.93
N ALA A 933 -36.61 35.10 -9.97
CA ALA A 933 -37.75 35.62 -9.20
C ALA A 933 -38.72 36.48 -10.03
N LEU A 934 -38.20 37.34 -10.92
CA LEU A 934 -39.03 38.17 -11.79
C LEU A 934 -39.71 37.34 -12.87
N ILE A 935 -39.00 36.41 -13.52
CA ILE A 935 -39.59 35.51 -14.50
C ILE A 935 -40.72 34.71 -13.86
N GLU A 936 -40.51 34.17 -12.66
CA GLU A 936 -41.54 33.45 -11.93
C GLU A 936 -42.74 34.34 -11.63
N SER A 937 -42.52 35.56 -11.14
CA SER A 937 -43.62 36.46 -10.81
C SER A 937 -44.39 36.96 -12.05
N ILE A 938 -43.70 37.30 -13.14
CA ILE A 938 -44.33 37.72 -14.40
C ILE A 938 -45.07 36.56 -15.05
N GLU A 939 -44.50 35.36 -14.98
CA GLU A 939 -45.17 34.16 -15.43
C GLU A 939 -46.48 33.96 -14.66
N ASN A 940 -46.47 34.09 -13.33
CA ASN A 940 -47.68 33.93 -12.52
C ASN A 940 -48.74 34.99 -12.88
N ILE A 941 -48.38 36.27 -12.99
CA ILE A 941 -49.34 37.34 -13.34
C ILE A 941 -49.93 37.10 -14.73
N TRP A 942 -49.08 36.85 -15.75
CA TRP A 942 -49.54 36.62 -17.11
C TRP A 942 -50.42 35.35 -17.19
N LEU A 943 -50.06 34.30 -16.44
CA LEU A 943 -50.85 33.06 -16.39
C LEU A 943 -52.20 33.27 -15.69
N GLU A 944 -52.24 34.00 -14.58
CA GLU A 944 -53.49 34.34 -13.88
C GLU A 944 -54.44 35.12 -14.81
N GLU A 945 -53.94 36.16 -15.48
CA GLU A 945 -54.73 36.91 -16.46
C GLU A 945 -55.16 36.05 -17.65
N TYR A 946 -54.26 35.20 -18.17
CA TYR A 946 -54.58 34.27 -19.25
C TYR A 946 -55.70 33.31 -18.85
N LEU A 947 -55.62 32.72 -17.66
CA LEU A 947 -56.61 31.75 -17.17
C LEU A 947 -57.95 32.41 -16.86
N ASP A 948 -57.94 33.62 -16.29
CA ASP A 948 -59.18 34.38 -16.03
C ASP A 948 -59.91 34.69 -17.36
N VAL A 949 -59.18 35.23 -18.33
CA VAL A 949 -59.72 35.59 -19.64
C VAL A 949 -60.14 34.37 -20.47
N HIS A 950 -59.46 33.22 -20.30
CA HIS A 950 -59.77 31.96 -20.98
C HIS A 950 -60.56 30.97 -20.12
N SER A 951 -61.20 31.46 -19.06
CA SER A 951 -62.07 30.65 -18.20
C SER A 951 -63.36 30.23 -18.92
N GLU A 952 -63.85 31.04 -19.86
CA GLU A 952 -65.03 30.75 -20.66
C GLU A 952 -64.75 29.78 -21.82
N VAL A 953 -65.67 28.84 -22.03
CA VAL A 953 -65.61 27.94 -23.19
C VAL A 953 -65.86 28.71 -24.47
N VAL A 954 -64.92 28.56 -25.39
CA VAL A 954 -64.96 29.13 -26.74
C VAL A 954 -66.26 28.74 -27.43
N GLU A 955 -66.92 29.67 -28.12
CA GLU A 955 -68.15 29.36 -28.85
C GLU A 955 -67.80 28.93 -30.29
N PRO A 956 -68.32 27.79 -30.79
CA PRO A 956 -68.17 27.41 -32.19
C PRO A 956 -68.80 28.45 -33.11
N MET A 957 -68.02 29.01 -34.03
CA MET A 957 -68.50 30.05 -34.95
C MET A 957 -68.48 29.56 -36.39
N THR A 958 -69.53 29.90 -37.14
CA THR A 958 -69.55 29.71 -38.59
C THR A 958 -68.58 30.66 -39.29
N ARG A 959 -68.18 30.32 -40.52
CA ARG A 959 -67.32 31.19 -41.35
C ARG A 959 -67.88 32.61 -41.48
N GLN A 960 -69.19 32.76 -41.64
CA GLN A 960 -69.82 34.07 -41.76
C GLN A 960 -69.74 34.87 -40.46
N GLN A 961 -69.97 34.23 -39.30
CA GLN A 961 -69.84 34.87 -38.00
C GLN A 961 -68.40 35.32 -37.73
N ILE A 962 -67.40 34.49 -38.06
CA ILE A 962 -65.99 34.85 -37.92
C ILE A 962 -65.65 36.06 -38.79
N VAL A 963 -66.06 36.06 -40.07
CA VAL A 963 -65.83 37.21 -40.98
C VAL A 963 -66.44 38.48 -40.40
N THR A 964 -67.70 38.44 -39.98
CA THR A 964 -68.39 39.62 -39.42
C THR A 964 -67.72 40.14 -38.15
N LEU A 965 -67.37 39.26 -37.21
CA LEU A 965 -66.73 39.65 -35.95
C LEU A 965 -65.28 40.11 -36.15
N ALA A 966 -64.55 39.51 -37.08
CA ALA A 966 -63.18 39.90 -37.42
C ALA A 966 -63.14 41.28 -38.10
N GLN A 967 -64.05 41.52 -39.05
CA GLN A 967 -64.22 42.83 -39.70
C GLN A 967 -64.58 43.93 -38.68
N ALA A 968 -65.45 43.62 -37.72
CA ALA A 968 -65.79 44.54 -36.63
C ALA A 968 -64.58 44.91 -35.75
N ARG A 969 -63.52 44.09 -35.74
CA ARG A 969 -62.24 44.37 -35.06
C ARG A 969 -61.16 44.94 -36.00
N GLY A 970 -61.53 45.33 -37.22
CA GLY A 970 -60.60 45.91 -38.19
C GLY A 970 -59.68 44.89 -38.86
N ILE A 971 -60.01 43.60 -38.84
CA ILE A 971 -59.26 42.57 -39.56
C ILE A 971 -59.78 42.52 -40.99
N ASP A 972 -58.89 42.73 -41.96
CA ASP A 972 -59.22 42.66 -43.38
C ASP A 972 -59.43 41.20 -43.82
N VAL A 973 -60.66 40.74 -43.70
CA VAL A 973 -61.09 39.41 -44.12
C VAL A 973 -62.42 39.51 -44.87
N THR A 974 -62.51 38.89 -46.03
CA THR A 974 -63.73 38.72 -46.80
C THR A 974 -64.08 37.23 -46.87
N LYS A 975 -65.23 36.91 -47.47
CA LYS A 975 -65.61 35.51 -47.70
C LYS A 975 -64.58 34.80 -48.58
N GLU A 976 -64.00 35.50 -49.56
CA GLU A 976 -62.99 35.03 -50.51
C GLU A 976 -61.61 34.91 -49.85
N SER A 977 -61.20 35.88 -49.02
CA SER A 977 -59.88 35.87 -48.37
C SER A 977 -59.82 35.07 -47.07
N PHE A 978 -60.94 34.54 -46.58
CA PHE A 978 -61.02 33.81 -45.31
C PHE A 978 -59.98 32.69 -45.16
N GLU A 979 -59.79 31.82 -46.15
CA GLU A 979 -58.82 30.71 -46.06
C GLU A 979 -57.36 31.18 -46.07
N GLN A 980 -57.10 32.40 -46.57
CA GLN A 980 -55.77 33.01 -46.57
C GLN A 980 -55.45 33.59 -45.18
N VAL A 981 -56.44 34.21 -44.54
CA VAL A 981 -56.33 34.88 -43.23
C VAL A 981 -56.42 33.85 -42.07
N TYR A 982 -57.44 33.00 -42.08
CA TYR A 982 -57.69 31.98 -41.06
C TYR A 982 -57.34 30.58 -41.55
N LYS A 983 -56.15 30.12 -41.17
CA LYS A 983 -55.64 28.81 -41.59
C LYS A 983 -56.27 27.69 -40.75
N LYS A 984 -56.56 26.56 -41.41
CA LYS A 984 -57.04 25.32 -40.77
C LYS A 984 -58.36 25.51 -40.00
N TYR A 985 -59.29 26.31 -40.54
CA TYR A 985 -60.65 26.33 -40.03
C TYR A 985 -61.27 24.93 -40.13
N ARG A 986 -61.93 24.48 -39.07
CA ARG A 986 -62.57 23.18 -38.97
C ARG A 986 -64.09 23.37 -38.95
N PRO A 987 -64.78 23.25 -40.11
CA PRO A 987 -66.20 23.56 -40.22
C PRO A 987 -67.11 22.72 -39.32
N HIS A 988 -66.63 21.55 -38.86
CA HIS A 988 -67.38 20.63 -38.02
C HIS A 988 -67.36 21.00 -36.53
N VAL A 989 -66.32 21.71 -36.05
CA VAL A 989 -66.22 22.17 -34.66
C VAL A 989 -66.30 23.70 -34.53
N GLY A 990 -66.33 24.43 -35.64
CA GLY A 990 -66.43 25.90 -35.66
C GLY A 990 -65.19 26.62 -35.15
N LEU A 991 -64.01 25.99 -35.26
CA LEU A 991 -62.74 26.51 -34.72
C LEU A 991 -61.71 26.84 -35.80
N VAL A 992 -60.94 27.92 -35.62
CA VAL A 992 -59.78 28.31 -36.45
C VAL A 992 -58.47 27.83 -35.84
N GLY A 993 -57.47 27.53 -36.68
CA GLY A 993 -56.21 26.96 -36.24
C GLY A 993 -55.07 27.96 -36.00
N ASN A 994 -55.34 29.26 -36.12
CA ASN A 994 -54.33 30.32 -36.03
C ASN A 994 -54.80 31.60 -35.33
N ALA A 995 -55.91 31.59 -34.60
CA ALA A 995 -56.38 32.74 -33.82
C ALA A 995 -57.15 32.28 -32.57
N CYS A 996 -57.14 33.10 -31.52
CA CYS A 996 -57.94 32.82 -30.32
C CYS A 996 -59.43 33.14 -30.60
N GLN A 997 -60.34 32.32 -30.10
CA GLN A 997 -61.80 32.52 -30.25
C GLN A 997 -62.50 32.80 -28.91
N THR A 998 -61.74 33.04 -27.85
CA THR A 998 -62.28 33.52 -26.58
C THR A 998 -62.56 35.01 -26.67
N LYS A 999 -63.82 35.43 -26.51
CA LYS A 999 -64.24 36.83 -26.72
C LYS A 999 -63.54 37.83 -25.79
N ALA A 1000 -63.29 37.42 -24.55
CA ALA A 1000 -62.58 38.22 -23.55
C ALA A 1000 -61.07 38.38 -23.88
N CYS A 1001 -60.51 37.52 -24.75
CA CYS A 1001 -59.09 37.59 -25.10
C CYS A 1001 -58.80 38.89 -25.85
N PRO A 1002 -57.77 39.67 -25.45
CA PRO A 1002 -57.34 40.87 -26.17
C PRO A 1002 -57.04 40.60 -27.65
N TYR A 1003 -56.64 39.35 -27.96
CA TYR A 1003 -56.31 38.88 -29.30
C TYR A 1003 -57.42 38.06 -29.95
N PHE A 1004 -58.67 38.23 -29.52
CA PHE A 1004 -59.83 37.56 -30.10
C PHE A 1004 -59.89 37.78 -31.62
N LEU A 1005 -59.91 36.65 -32.34
CA LEU A 1005 -59.88 36.51 -33.80
C LEU A 1005 -58.65 37.11 -34.51
N VAL A 1006 -57.62 37.58 -33.81
CA VAL A 1006 -56.41 38.11 -34.45
C VAL A 1006 -55.53 36.95 -34.97
N PRO A 1007 -55.32 36.82 -36.29
CA PRO A 1007 -54.52 35.74 -36.84
C PRO A 1007 -53.04 35.88 -36.45
N SER A 1008 -52.44 34.81 -35.94
CA SER A 1008 -51.03 34.79 -35.53
C SER A 1008 -50.36 33.47 -35.90
N LYS A 1009 -49.11 33.56 -36.39
CA LYS A 1009 -48.25 32.39 -36.60
C LYS A 1009 -47.87 31.72 -35.27
N ASN A 1010 -47.93 32.46 -34.16
CA ASN A 1010 -47.55 31.99 -32.83
C ASN A 1010 -48.76 31.51 -32.00
N TYR A 1011 -49.93 31.32 -32.62
CA TYR A 1011 -51.13 30.91 -31.89
C TYR A 1011 -50.94 29.63 -31.07
N ASN A 1012 -50.17 28.66 -31.60
CA ASN A 1012 -49.85 27.45 -30.83
C ASN A 1012 -49.05 27.73 -29.55
N GLN A 1013 -48.26 28.81 -29.48
CA GLN A 1013 -47.54 29.23 -28.28
C GLN A 1013 -48.45 29.99 -27.29
N HIS A 1014 -49.42 30.74 -27.81
CA HIS A 1014 -50.47 31.36 -27.01
C HIS A 1014 -51.36 30.28 -26.36
N ALA A 1015 -51.81 29.32 -27.15
CA ALA A 1015 -52.65 28.19 -26.71
C ALA A 1015 -51.86 27.05 -26.03
N SER A 1016 -50.52 27.03 -26.09
CA SER A 1016 -49.74 25.95 -25.42
C SER A 1016 -49.79 26.04 -23.90
N VAL A 1017 -50.14 27.21 -23.36
CA VAL A 1017 -50.29 27.42 -21.91
C VAL A 1017 -51.39 26.52 -21.35
N GLU A 1018 -52.51 26.42 -22.07
CA GLU A 1018 -53.61 25.48 -21.76
C GLU A 1018 -53.17 24.00 -21.78
N ARG A 1019 -52.03 23.66 -22.41
CA ARG A 1019 -51.50 22.29 -22.50
C ARG A 1019 -50.42 21.96 -21.47
N LEU A 1020 -49.65 22.97 -21.03
CA LEU A 1020 -48.43 22.77 -20.24
C LEU A 1020 -48.62 23.07 -18.75
N LYS A 1021 -49.51 24.00 -18.38
CA LYS A 1021 -49.62 24.51 -16.99
C LYS A 1021 -51.05 24.76 -16.51
N GLY A 1022 -52.07 24.46 -17.31
CA GLY A 1022 -53.47 24.66 -16.94
C GLY A 1022 -53.96 23.63 -15.92
N ARG A 1023 -54.49 24.10 -14.79
CA ARG A 1023 -55.34 23.29 -13.88
C ARG A 1023 -56.68 22.87 -14.55
N HIS A 1024 -56.97 23.39 -15.75
CA HIS A 1024 -58.15 23.07 -16.56
C HIS A 1024 -57.75 22.36 -17.86
N PRO A 1025 -58.50 21.35 -18.33
CA PRO A 1025 -58.22 20.66 -19.58
C PRO A 1025 -58.36 21.64 -20.74
N PHE A 1026 -57.40 21.54 -21.68
CA PHE A 1026 -57.33 22.26 -22.95
C PHE A 1026 -58.74 22.49 -23.55
N MET A 1027 -59.27 23.72 -23.50
CA MET A 1027 -60.65 24.03 -23.93
C MET A 1027 -60.87 23.71 -25.41
N HIS A 1028 -59.81 23.79 -26.21
CA HIS A 1028 -59.82 23.37 -27.61
C HIS A 1028 -59.91 21.83 -27.78
N SER A 1029 -59.43 21.02 -26.81
CA SER A 1029 -59.70 19.57 -26.77
C SER A 1029 -61.14 19.29 -26.36
N LEU A 1030 -61.73 20.12 -25.48
CA LEU A 1030 -63.13 19.99 -25.07
C LEU A 1030 -64.07 20.03 -26.28
N HIS A 1031 -63.83 20.93 -27.23
CA HIS A 1031 -64.57 20.99 -28.49
C HIS A 1031 -64.46 19.72 -29.33
N LYS A 1032 -63.24 19.20 -29.50
CA LYS A 1032 -63.00 17.99 -30.29
C LYS A 1032 -63.70 16.79 -29.65
N ILE A 1033 -63.52 16.60 -28.35
CA ILE A 1033 -64.09 15.47 -27.60
C ILE A 1033 -65.62 15.57 -27.55
N SER A 1034 -66.17 16.77 -27.30
CA SER A 1034 -67.62 17.00 -27.28
C SER A 1034 -68.26 16.78 -28.64
N TYR A 1035 -67.57 17.12 -29.73
CA TYR A 1035 -68.04 16.84 -31.08
C TYR A 1035 -67.97 15.35 -31.44
N GLU A 1036 -66.84 14.69 -31.17
CA GLU A 1036 -66.64 13.26 -31.42
C GLU A 1036 -67.58 12.38 -30.59
N SER A 1037 -68.01 12.87 -29.42
CA SER A 1037 -68.90 12.17 -28.48
C SER A 1037 -70.30 12.78 -28.41
N LYS A 1038 -70.72 13.57 -29.40
CA LYS A 1038 -72.00 14.30 -29.41
C LYS A 1038 -73.24 13.40 -29.20
N ASP A 1039 -73.13 12.12 -29.55
CA ASP A 1039 -74.20 11.12 -29.41
C ASP A 1039 -74.20 10.42 -28.03
N LYS A 1040 -73.20 10.68 -27.18
CA LYS A 1040 -73.08 10.13 -25.82
C LYS A 1040 -73.64 11.10 -24.78
N ASP A 1041 -73.98 10.61 -23.59
CA ASP A 1041 -74.40 11.48 -22.48
C ASP A 1041 -73.23 12.34 -21.95
N VAL A 1042 -73.57 13.43 -21.25
CA VAL A 1042 -72.59 14.42 -20.75
C VAL A 1042 -71.67 13.79 -19.70
N GLU A 1043 -72.19 12.87 -18.90
CA GLU A 1043 -71.46 12.19 -17.83
C GLU A 1043 -70.35 11.29 -18.38
N HIS A 1044 -70.60 10.61 -19.50
CA HIS A 1044 -69.61 9.82 -20.23
C HIS A 1044 -68.51 10.70 -20.85
N ILE A 1045 -68.87 11.88 -21.36
CA ILE A 1045 -67.91 12.84 -21.93
C ILE A 1045 -66.97 13.36 -20.83
N ILE A 1046 -67.53 13.76 -19.68
CA ILE A 1046 -66.75 14.19 -18.51
C ILE A 1046 -65.82 13.08 -18.07
N LYS A 1047 -66.33 11.85 -17.87
CA LYS A 1047 -65.53 10.70 -17.45
C LYS A 1047 -64.36 10.43 -18.41
N TYR A 1048 -64.59 10.56 -19.72
CA TYR A 1048 -63.57 10.42 -20.74
C TYR A 1048 -62.48 11.50 -20.62
N ILE A 1049 -62.86 12.77 -20.46
CA ILE A 1049 -61.93 13.91 -20.33
C ILE A 1049 -61.06 13.78 -19.08
N VAL A 1050 -61.66 13.39 -17.95
CA VAL A 1050 -60.95 13.18 -16.67
C VAL A 1050 -59.94 12.05 -16.82
N SER A 1051 -60.36 10.91 -17.37
CA SER A 1051 -59.49 9.74 -17.53
C SER A 1051 -58.33 9.95 -18.51
N ALA A 1052 -58.48 10.86 -19.48
CA ALA A 1052 -57.48 11.09 -20.52
C ALA A 1052 -56.41 12.12 -20.14
N ASN A 1053 -56.69 13.03 -19.20
CA ASN A 1053 -55.84 14.20 -18.94
C ASN A 1053 -55.38 14.38 -17.48
N MET A 1054 -55.94 13.64 -16.50
CA MET A 1054 -55.57 13.77 -15.09
C MET A 1054 -55.45 12.39 -14.39
N PRO A 1055 -54.23 11.80 -14.34
CA PRO A 1055 -54.02 10.47 -13.75
C PRO A 1055 -54.20 10.41 -12.22
N ASP A 1056 -53.94 11.52 -11.51
CA ASP A 1056 -53.75 11.54 -10.04
C ASP A 1056 -54.68 12.52 -9.29
N ASN A 1057 -55.98 12.19 -9.20
CA ASN A 1057 -57.02 12.73 -8.27
C ASN A 1057 -57.92 13.93 -8.66
N GLN A 1058 -59.21 13.68 -8.36
CA GLN A 1058 -60.37 14.50 -7.94
C GLN A 1058 -60.47 15.96 -8.39
N LEU A 1059 -61.31 16.19 -9.40
CA LEU A 1059 -61.95 17.49 -9.65
C LEU A 1059 -62.87 17.86 -8.49
N GLY A 1060 -62.88 19.13 -8.12
CA GLY A 1060 -63.87 19.66 -7.18
C GLY A 1060 -65.27 19.62 -7.79
N GLU A 1061 -66.31 19.45 -6.96
CA GLU A 1061 -67.72 19.41 -7.43
C GLU A 1061 -68.09 20.65 -8.27
N ALA A 1062 -67.55 21.82 -7.93
CA ALA A 1062 -67.77 23.07 -8.67
C ALA A 1062 -67.19 23.02 -10.10
N GLU A 1063 -66.02 22.42 -10.29
CA GLU A 1063 -65.39 22.29 -11.61
C GLU A 1063 -66.14 21.29 -12.49
N VAL A 1064 -66.60 20.17 -11.89
CA VAL A 1064 -67.45 19.20 -12.58
C VAL A 1064 -68.77 19.83 -13.02
N GLN A 1065 -69.38 20.68 -12.18
CA GLN A 1065 -70.61 21.40 -12.52
C GLN A 1065 -70.38 22.39 -13.68
N ASN A 1066 -69.30 23.17 -13.66
CA ASN A 1066 -68.95 24.08 -14.74
C ASN A 1066 -68.73 23.31 -16.06
N TRP A 1067 -67.97 22.22 -16.04
CA TRP A 1067 -67.74 21.41 -17.24
C TRP A 1067 -69.03 20.76 -17.74
N THR A 1068 -69.91 20.32 -16.84
CA THR A 1068 -71.22 19.79 -17.20
C THR A 1068 -72.04 20.84 -17.95
N SER A 1069 -72.05 22.09 -17.46
CA SER A 1069 -72.71 23.22 -18.11
C SER A 1069 -72.13 23.47 -19.50
N ASP A 1070 -70.80 23.54 -19.60
CA ASP A 1070 -70.12 23.84 -20.85
C ASP A 1070 -70.27 22.74 -21.91
N ILE A 1071 -70.14 21.48 -21.52
CA ILE A 1071 -70.35 20.34 -22.42
C ILE A 1071 -71.79 20.29 -22.91
N ARG A 1072 -72.78 20.59 -22.04
CA ARG A 1072 -74.19 20.72 -22.45
C ARG A 1072 -74.35 21.84 -23.48
N LYS A 1073 -73.76 23.01 -23.22
CA LYS A 1073 -73.80 24.15 -24.14
C LYS A 1073 -73.20 23.78 -25.50
N LEU A 1074 -72.01 23.16 -25.53
CA LEU A 1074 -71.36 22.71 -26.76
C LEU A 1074 -72.16 21.63 -27.50
N LYS A 1075 -72.70 20.66 -26.78
CA LYS A 1075 -73.52 19.59 -27.36
C LYS A 1075 -74.78 20.15 -28.01
N ASN A 1076 -75.49 21.06 -27.34
CA ASN A 1076 -76.66 21.73 -27.91
C ASN A 1076 -76.29 22.46 -29.21
N ILE A 1077 -75.19 23.22 -29.22
CA ILE A 1077 -74.69 23.92 -30.41
C ILE A 1077 -74.38 22.93 -31.55
N TYR A 1078 -73.70 21.82 -31.25
CA TYR A 1078 -73.37 20.82 -32.28
C TYR A 1078 -74.59 20.04 -32.78
N GLN A 1079 -75.60 19.83 -31.94
CA GLN A 1079 -76.87 19.20 -32.33
C GLN A 1079 -77.71 20.12 -33.21
N GLU A 1080 -77.80 21.42 -32.88
CA GLU A 1080 -78.46 22.44 -33.72
C GLU A 1080 -77.77 22.60 -35.08
N GLN A 1081 -76.43 22.57 -35.10
CA GLN A 1081 -75.63 22.59 -36.34
C GLN A 1081 -75.80 21.30 -37.17
N ALA A 1082 -76.05 20.16 -36.54
CA ALA A 1082 -76.36 18.92 -37.25
C ALA A 1082 -77.79 18.94 -37.83
N ALA A 1083 -78.78 19.40 -37.05
CA ALA A 1083 -80.18 19.50 -37.47
C ALA A 1083 -80.39 20.47 -38.64
N SER A 1084 -79.67 21.60 -38.65
CA SER A 1084 -79.69 22.56 -39.77
C SER A 1084 -79.06 22.03 -41.06
N LYS A 1085 -78.21 20.98 -41.00
CA LYS A 1085 -77.67 20.29 -42.19
C LYS A 1085 -78.61 19.20 -42.71
N SER A 1086 -79.39 18.54 -41.86
CA SER A 1086 -80.38 17.52 -42.29
C SER A 1086 -81.66 18.10 -42.89
N GLY A 1087 -81.93 19.40 -42.72
CA GLY A 1087 -83.07 20.09 -43.32
C GLY A 1087 -82.86 20.61 -44.76
N ASN A 1088 -81.72 20.29 -45.39
CA ASN A 1088 -81.32 20.76 -46.73
C ASN A 1088 -80.93 19.60 -47.67
N SER A 1089 -81.47 18.40 -47.44
CA SER A 1089 -81.43 17.27 -48.39
C SER A 1089 -82.74 17.12 -49.16
#